data_AF-A0A1G0GCU5-F1
#
_entry.id   AF-A0A1G0GCU5-F1
#
_cell.length_a   1.000
_cell.length_b   1.000
_cell.length_c   1.000
_cell.angle_alpha   90.00
_cell.angle_beta   90.00
_cell.angle_gamma   90.00
#
_symmetry.space_group_name_H-M   'P 1'
#
loop_
_entity.id
_entity.type
_entity.pdbx_description
1 polymer ?
#
loop_
_entity_poly.entity_id
_entity_poly.type
_entity_poly.pdbx_seq_one_letter_code
_entity_poly.pdbx_strand_id
1 'polypeptide(L)'
;MLVRPTYIPDPDGKRLTLTTIYTSDYPDPTKQVTPHKDPYIQFCLEIPGEKPFQSFDFYSKSVSHIIDIFRLGTMRVLNNNLIITITSDRKIIEAINFFQKPALEYYPFEQNTKLYENLINYKLECEDHLIEKKQNPLPRKHKKLSALKTKTDGPSLIPGNNSTSLVINKKLNKEYVYKAMGQRYISELEVFNAFCYRLLLGNRHPKAKVVYNVGYQDSKRAGLVSELVTPFTSFYDKCVKKELIVSSISLDELISSEIMKVLVAAYVEEENDLHIGNYGIGPDGFCVKIDDNQATWPLTSKYLMLDSEHGEPIFLRNPPPHNAFRVTQRDIETFPKLQDAKPYNWFDQGNDSYLFENIKEIVNHEKVIADEYNMFLKRILLPNCAYESIGQATISSEKIRKEFVAHKCAKTNTLKQVLVNTPTFQHYVMTHPNAIHTILNEFKEYNADYPKDTDANLRIDVSTIQNNFNKIQAVCSKKFHRAQEESDSIASIQNLFISTNEPSENKKNVIIPRSTSQETFDAIKQECENLSRSPIKRFPWVKDILIGFGIGIAIVGILAVTAATVGGALPIVLGVGTAIGASLGMGKIATIAGLILMSVGCVGIITGIAGLIGAIKRKFSNKKNLDPASRLNHDIPQIKKNTPQNTHQSIRTCLSNLKNTITLYTNKNHVQLQEENIETVLRFLKDKLDFFAAPFRLNDDFQSWAEQNKKALLPLSKKLKLALPLLYIQQNFEKALIGRHPNDPNCLHAGNEEEIKKLLKNNSELVTTLKTHMNDPIIAKWYQDKMTKKLDHCIEEINGNITSISAKR
;
A
#
# COMPACT_ATOMS: atom_id res chain seq x y z
N MET A 1 12.85 -0.15 49.48
CA MET A 1 11.60 -0.38 50.23
C MET A 1 10.84 -1.42 49.42
N LEU A 2 10.98 -2.70 49.78
CA LEU A 2 10.45 -3.83 49.02
C LEU A 2 8.99 -4.05 49.43
N VAL A 3 8.07 -3.81 48.49
CA VAL A 3 6.63 -4.00 48.66
C VAL A 3 6.30 -5.47 48.35
N ARG A 4 5.46 -6.12 49.17
CA ARG A 4 4.86 -7.41 48.82
C ARG A 4 3.69 -7.16 47.85
N PRO A 5 3.60 -7.90 46.73
CA PRO A 5 2.55 -7.70 45.74
C PRO A 5 1.17 -7.96 46.34
N THR A 6 0.20 -7.08 46.07
CA THR A 6 -1.21 -7.32 46.38
C THR A 6 -1.96 -7.66 45.10
N TYR A 7 -2.69 -8.77 45.16
CA TYR A 7 -3.46 -9.33 44.07
C TYR A 7 -4.74 -8.53 43.87
N ILE A 8 -5.05 -8.17 42.63
CA ILE A 8 -6.43 -7.87 42.23
C ILE A 8 -7.07 -9.24 41.94
N PRO A 9 -8.00 -9.74 42.78
CA PRO A 9 -8.54 -11.08 42.59
C PRO A 9 -9.33 -11.15 41.28
N ASP A 10 -8.95 -12.12 40.47
CA ASP A 10 -9.68 -12.65 39.33
C ASP A 10 -9.59 -14.16 39.47
N PRO A 11 -10.70 -14.92 39.36
CA PRO A 11 -10.70 -16.37 39.50
C PRO A 11 -9.67 -17.12 38.63
N ASP A 12 -9.16 -16.50 37.56
CA ASP A 12 -8.27 -17.16 36.60
C ASP A 12 -6.76 -16.93 36.82
N GLY A 13 -6.33 -16.15 37.82
CA GLY A 13 -4.91 -16.01 38.21
C GLY A 13 -3.99 -15.30 37.20
N LYS A 14 -4.55 -14.48 36.28
CA LYS A 14 -3.83 -13.89 35.13
C LYS A 14 -3.92 -12.35 35.04
N ARG A 15 -3.81 -11.61 36.14
CA ARG A 15 -3.81 -10.12 36.12
C ARG A 15 -2.42 -9.50 36.32
N LEU A 16 -2.25 -8.31 35.73
CA LEU A 16 -1.10 -7.43 35.96
C LEU A 16 -1.07 -6.99 37.43
N THR A 17 0.09 -7.09 38.06
CA THR A 17 0.26 -6.71 39.47
C THR A 17 1.15 -5.48 39.57
N LEU A 18 0.64 -4.37 40.11
CA LEU A 18 1.48 -3.20 40.40
C LEU A 18 2.47 -3.56 41.52
N THR A 19 3.75 -3.67 41.19
CA THR A 19 4.80 -4.08 42.13
C THR A 19 5.45 -2.87 42.81
N THR A 20 5.77 -1.84 42.04
CA THR A 20 6.55 -0.70 42.54
C THR A 20 6.16 0.61 41.86
N ILE A 21 6.26 1.71 42.61
CA ILE A 21 6.15 3.09 42.10
C ILE A 21 7.48 3.78 42.35
N TYR A 22 8.07 4.38 41.30
CA TYR A 22 9.25 5.25 41.41
C TYR A 22 8.90 6.70 41.12
N THR A 23 9.62 7.63 41.73
CA THR A 23 9.47 9.08 41.55
C THR A 23 10.85 9.73 41.45
N SER A 24 10.93 11.04 41.17
CA SER A 24 12.20 11.76 41.19
C SER A 24 12.95 11.64 42.52
N ASP A 25 12.23 11.65 43.64
CA ASP A 25 12.81 11.55 44.99
C ASP A 25 13.04 10.09 45.43
N TYR A 26 12.44 9.14 44.71
CA TYR A 26 12.61 7.71 44.91
C TYR A 26 12.86 7.00 43.57
N PRO A 27 14.03 7.22 42.95
CA PRO A 27 14.32 6.70 41.62
C PRO A 27 14.48 5.18 41.64
N ASP A 28 14.23 4.54 40.49
CA ASP A 28 14.52 3.12 40.30
C ASP A 28 16.01 2.83 40.57
N PRO A 29 16.35 2.05 41.62
CA PRO A 29 17.73 1.78 41.98
C PRO A 29 18.46 0.97 40.91
N THR A 30 17.71 0.21 40.08
CA THR A 30 18.27 -0.56 38.99
C THR A 30 18.55 0.28 37.74
N LYS A 31 18.00 1.50 37.68
CA LYS A 31 18.07 2.43 36.55
C LYS A 31 17.67 1.77 35.22
N GLN A 32 16.80 0.75 35.25
CA GLN A 32 16.39 0.02 34.05
C GLN A 32 15.65 0.93 33.06
N VAL A 33 14.92 1.92 33.58
CA VAL A 33 14.36 3.03 32.82
C VAL A 33 14.61 4.30 33.59
N THR A 34 15.52 5.16 33.12
CA THR A 34 15.77 6.47 33.74
C THR A 34 14.98 7.54 32.98
N PRO A 35 13.94 8.16 33.56
CA PRO A 35 13.22 9.23 32.90
C PRO A 35 14.13 10.44 32.68
N HIS A 36 14.05 11.04 31.49
CA HIS A 36 14.90 12.19 31.12
C HIS A 36 14.38 13.54 31.65
N LYS A 37 13.31 13.53 32.44
CA LYS A 37 12.61 14.74 32.85
C LYS A 37 11.95 14.58 34.21
N ASP A 38 12.22 15.53 35.09
CA ASP A 38 11.49 15.74 36.33
C ASP A 38 10.36 16.79 36.17
N PRO A 39 9.27 16.69 36.94
CA PRO A 39 8.91 15.54 37.78
C PRO A 39 8.52 14.31 36.94
N TYR A 40 8.67 13.10 37.52
CA TYR A 40 8.17 11.87 36.95
C TYR A 40 7.57 10.92 37.99
N ILE A 41 6.68 10.03 37.52
CA ILE A 41 6.24 8.84 38.23
C ILE A 41 6.38 7.63 37.29
N GLN A 42 6.92 6.52 37.79
CA GLN A 42 6.99 5.26 37.07
C GLN A 42 6.19 4.19 37.79
N PHE A 43 5.28 3.53 37.07
CA PHE A 43 4.57 2.36 37.57
C PHE A 43 5.21 1.11 37.00
N CYS A 44 5.66 0.20 37.85
CA CYS A 44 6.14 -1.11 37.46
C CYS A 44 5.05 -2.14 37.70
N LEU A 45 4.56 -2.78 36.65
CA LEU A 45 3.54 -3.83 36.73
C LEU A 45 4.13 -5.17 36.29
N GLU A 46 4.10 -6.16 37.15
CA GLU A 46 4.48 -7.53 36.81
C GLU A 46 3.44 -8.17 35.88
N ILE A 47 3.92 -8.83 34.84
CA ILE A 47 3.13 -9.54 33.83
C ILE A 47 3.12 -11.03 34.18
N PRO A 48 1.95 -11.64 34.44
CA PRO A 48 1.88 -13.05 34.81
C PRO A 48 2.20 -13.97 33.62
N GLY A 49 3.07 -14.96 33.86
CA GLY A 49 3.34 -16.09 32.95
C GLY A 49 4.59 -15.96 32.05
N GLU A 50 5.03 -17.09 31.49
CA GLU A 50 6.27 -17.21 30.70
C GLU A 50 6.19 -16.63 29.28
N LYS A 51 4.98 -16.31 28.78
CA LYS A 51 4.75 -15.77 27.44
C LYS A 51 4.03 -14.43 27.51
N PRO A 52 4.75 -13.33 27.78
CA PRO A 52 4.12 -12.12 28.27
C PRO A 52 3.10 -11.47 27.31
N PHE A 53 3.08 -11.74 25.99
CA PHE A 53 2.30 -10.91 25.05
C PHE A 53 1.72 -11.52 23.75
N GLN A 54 1.37 -12.81 23.69
CA GLN A 54 0.73 -13.34 22.46
C GLN A 54 -0.72 -12.88 22.21
N SER A 55 -1.38 -12.17 23.14
CA SER A 55 -2.70 -11.57 22.87
C SER A 55 -2.98 -10.31 23.70
N PHE A 56 -2.81 -9.12 23.11
CA PHE A 56 -3.28 -7.86 23.72
C PHE A 56 -4.80 -7.85 23.92
N ASP A 57 -5.54 -8.59 23.08
CA ASP A 57 -6.98 -8.81 23.25
C ASP A 57 -7.34 -9.48 24.58
N PHE A 58 -6.41 -10.23 25.17
CA PHE A 58 -6.58 -10.84 26.49
C PHE A 58 -6.44 -9.79 27.61
N TYR A 59 -5.43 -8.94 27.54
CA TYR A 59 -5.20 -7.91 28.55
C TYR A 59 -6.15 -6.70 28.42
N SER A 60 -6.55 -6.29 27.22
CA SER A 60 -7.46 -5.15 27.02
C SER A 60 -8.81 -5.36 27.72
N LYS A 61 -9.26 -6.62 27.86
CA LYS A 61 -10.46 -7.00 28.60
C LYS A 61 -10.26 -7.02 30.11
N SER A 62 -9.15 -7.57 30.60
CA SER A 62 -8.85 -7.69 32.04
C SER A 62 -8.32 -6.39 32.69
N VAL A 63 -7.87 -5.44 31.88
CA VAL A 63 -7.14 -4.24 32.31
C VAL A 63 -7.95 -2.96 32.06
N SER A 64 -9.25 -3.06 31.76
CA SER A 64 -10.14 -1.93 31.48
C SER A 64 -10.04 -0.80 32.52
N HIS A 65 -9.79 -1.14 33.79
CA HIS A 65 -9.56 -0.18 34.87
C HIS A 65 -8.23 0.58 34.74
N ILE A 66 -7.13 -0.07 34.34
CA ILE A 66 -5.78 0.55 34.25
C ILE A 66 -5.54 1.19 32.86
N ILE A 67 -6.41 0.95 31.86
CA ILE A 67 -6.35 1.60 30.54
C ILE A 67 -6.22 3.13 30.65
N ASP A 68 -6.87 3.73 31.65
CA ASP A 68 -6.76 5.17 31.86
C ASP A 68 -5.36 5.60 32.32
N ILE A 69 -4.65 4.80 33.12
CA ILE A 69 -3.24 5.05 33.47
C ILE A 69 -2.35 4.85 32.26
N PHE A 70 -2.59 3.80 31.45
CA PHE A 70 -1.84 3.58 30.22
C PHE A 70 -1.87 4.83 29.36
N ARG A 71 -2.98 5.59 29.34
CA ARG A 71 -3.16 6.85 28.60
C ARG A 71 -2.31 8.02 29.08
N LEU A 72 -1.69 7.92 30.25
CA LEU A 72 -0.93 8.98 30.89
C LEU A 72 0.57 8.91 30.58
N GLY A 73 1.16 7.72 30.46
CA GLY A 73 2.62 7.55 30.34
C GLY A 73 3.11 6.96 29.03
N THR A 74 4.43 6.94 28.85
CA THR A 74 5.09 6.04 27.89
C THR A 74 5.20 4.65 28.52
N MET A 75 5.08 3.61 27.71
CA MET A 75 5.09 2.21 28.18
C MET A 75 6.35 1.50 27.69
N ARG A 76 6.97 0.69 28.54
CA ARG A 76 8.09 -0.20 28.18
C ARG A 76 7.90 -1.56 28.83
N VAL A 77 8.28 -2.63 28.16
CA VAL A 77 8.31 -3.98 28.74
C VAL A 77 9.76 -4.39 28.99
N LEU A 78 10.11 -4.75 30.22
CA LEU A 78 11.44 -5.24 30.61
C LEU A 78 11.29 -6.36 31.64
N ASN A 79 11.95 -7.51 31.43
CA ASN A 79 12.03 -8.59 32.42
C ASN A 79 10.66 -9.00 33.02
N ASN A 80 9.66 -9.23 32.15
CA ASN A 80 8.26 -9.50 32.54
C ASN A 80 7.59 -8.39 33.36
N ASN A 81 8.12 -7.16 33.34
CA ASN A 81 7.47 -5.99 33.90
C ASN A 81 7.06 -5.03 32.79
N LEU A 82 5.83 -4.53 32.88
CA LEU A 82 5.35 -3.38 32.15
C LEU A 82 5.64 -2.12 32.98
N ILE A 83 6.50 -1.25 32.48
CA ILE A 83 6.89 0.01 33.09
C ILE A 83 6.16 1.14 32.39
N ILE A 84 5.37 1.93 33.13
CA ILE A 84 4.69 3.12 32.64
C ILE A 84 5.37 4.35 33.21
N THR A 85 6.00 5.18 32.38
CA THR A 85 6.69 6.40 32.79
C THR A 85 5.85 7.63 32.45
N ILE A 86 5.53 8.48 33.43
CA ILE A 86 4.74 9.70 33.27
C ILE A 86 5.58 10.89 33.73
N THR A 87 5.80 11.89 32.87
CA THR A 87 6.75 13.01 33.10
C THR A 87 6.10 14.40 33.01
N SER A 88 4.77 14.47 33.15
CA SER A 88 3.99 15.70 33.02
C SER A 88 3.19 15.94 34.27
N ASP A 89 3.37 17.08 34.93
CA ASP A 89 2.70 17.48 36.18
C ASP A 89 1.21 17.14 36.16
N ARG A 90 0.48 17.62 35.13
CA ARG A 90 -0.96 17.32 34.95
C ARG A 90 -1.29 15.83 34.93
N LYS A 91 -0.45 15.03 34.28
CA LYS A 91 -0.66 13.59 34.14
C LYS A 91 -0.22 12.83 35.38
N ILE A 92 0.78 13.33 36.10
CA ILE A 92 1.19 12.84 37.41
C ILE A 92 0.03 13.04 38.38
N ILE A 93 -0.57 14.23 38.42
CA ILE A 93 -1.78 14.53 39.19
C ILE A 93 -2.92 13.59 38.79
N GLU A 94 -3.18 13.41 37.50
CA GLU A 94 -4.23 12.51 37.00
C GLU A 94 -3.98 11.04 37.39
N ALA A 95 -2.73 10.60 37.35
CA ALA A 95 -2.33 9.25 37.77
C ALA A 95 -2.53 9.06 39.28
N ILE A 96 -2.07 10.01 40.09
CA ILE A 96 -2.24 9.96 41.55
C ILE A 96 -3.73 10.00 41.91
N ASN A 97 -4.51 10.89 41.31
CA ASN A 97 -5.97 10.94 41.47
C ASN A 97 -6.66 9.64 41.06
N PHE A 98 -6.17 8.97 40.02
CA PHE A 98 -6.69 7.67 39.61
C PHE A 98 -6.53 6.67 40.75
N PHE A 99 -5.35 6.59 41.39
CA PHE A 99 -5.11 5.70 42.52
C PHE A 99 -5.84 6.10 43.81
N GLN A 100 -6.28 7.35 43.95
CA GLN A 100 -7.10 7.79 45.07
C GLN A 100 -8.58 7.39 44.96
N LYS A 101 -9.05 6.87 43.81
CA LYS A 101 -10.47 6.52 43.64
C LYS A 101 -10.86 5.34 44.54
N PRO A 102 -12.00 5.43 45.26
CA PRO A 102 -12.48 4.35 46.15
C PRO A 102 -12.66 2.99 45.46
N ALA A 103 -12.91 2.97 44.14
CA ALA A 103 -13.07 1.75 43.36
C ALA A 103 -11.78 0.89 43.21
N LEU A 104 -10.64 1.36 43.71
CA LEU A 104 -9.37 0.63 43.75
C LEU A 104 -9.05 0.07 45.16
N GLU A 105 -10.06 -0.45 45.87
CA GLU A 105 -9.99 -1.15 47.18
C GLU A 105 -8.86 -2.18 47.35
N TYR A 106 -8.11 -2.49 46.30
CA TYR A 106 -7.07 -3.51 46.24
C TYR A 106 -5.63 -3.01 46.46
N TYR A 107 -5.39 -1.69 46.58
CA TYR A 107 -4.08 -1.19 47.01
C TYR A 107 -4.15 -0.72 48.47
N PRO A 108 -3.55 -1.45 49.43
CA PRO A 108 -3.63 -1.11 50.85
C PRO A 108 -2.71 0.08 51.16
N PHE A 109 -3.14 1.30 50.81
CA PHE A 109 -2.43 2.53 51.15
C PHE A 109 -2.23 2.68 52.66
N GLU A 110 -3.12 2.09 53.47
CA GLU A 110 -3.01 2.04 54.93
C GLU A 110 -1.76 1.30 55.41
N GLN A 111 -1.19 0.37 54.63
CA GLN A 111 0.08 -0.30 54.94
C GLN A 111 1.31 0.46 54.44
N ASN A 112 1.11 1.52 53.64
CA ASN A 112 2.15 2.29 52.96
C ASN A 112 1.93 3.81 53.11
N THR A 113 1.55 4.25 54.32
CA THR A 113 1.25 5.65 54.65
C THR A 113 2.30 6.63 54.14
N LYS A 114 3.59 6.29 54.28
CA LYS A 114 4.70 7.15 53.80
C LYS A 114 4.75 7.30 52.27
N LEU A 115 4.49 6.23 51.51
CA LEU A 115 4.45 6.32 50.05
C LEU A 115 3.24 7.14 49.60
N TYR A 116 2.09 6.95 50.26
CA TYR A 116 0.89 7.74 50.01
C TYR A 116 1.16 9.22 50.25
N GLU A 117 1.65 9.60 51.44
CA GLU A 117 2.01 10.97 51.79
C GLU A 117 2.99 11.58 50.78
N ASN A 118 4.02 10.84 50.38
CA ASN A 118 4.95 11.30 49.35
C ASN A 118 4.25 11.57 48.01
N LEU A 119 3.34 10.69 47.57
CA LEU A 119 2.57 10.92 46.34
C LEU A 119 1.64 12.12 46.47
N ILE A 120 1.04 12.37 47.64
CA ILE A 120 0.22 13.57 47.88
C ILE A 120 1.06 14.84 47.81
N ASN A 121 2.21 14.87 48.48
CA ASN A 121 3.14 16.01 48.40
C ASN A 121 3.58 16.24 46.96
N TYR A 122 3.93 15.18 46.24
CA TYR A 122 4.32 15.25 44.84
C TYR A 122 3.20 15.77 43.93
N LYS A 123 1.94 15.40 44.22
CA LYS A 123 0.77 15.96 43.55
C LYS A 123 0.64 17.46 43.81
N LEU A 124 0.78 17.90 45.06
CA LEU A 124 0.70 19.31 45.44
C LEU A 124 1.80 20.14 44.76
N GLU A 125 3.03 19.66 44.74
CA GLU A 125 4.14 20.30 44.00
C GLU A 125 3.83 20.42 42.50
N CYS A 126 3.26 19.36 41.91
CA CYS A 126 2.81 19.40 40.52
C CYS A 126 1.66 20.41 40.31
N GLU A 127 0.74 20.55 41.27
CA GLU A 127 -0.36 21.52 41.22
C GLU A 127 0.18 22.96 41.29
N ASP A 128 1.13 23.22 42.19
CA ASP A 128 1.81 24.52 42.32
C ASP A 128 2.57 24.89 41.04
N HIS A 129 3.32 23.94 40.45
CA HIS A 129 3.99 24.13 39.16
C HIS A 129 3.01 24.46 38.02
N LEU A 130 1.78 23.95 38.07
CA LEU A 130 0.75 24.25 37.08
C LEU A 130 0.11 25.63 37.28
N ILE A 131 0.01 26.11 38.53
CA ILE A 131 -0.48 27.46 38.86
C ILE A 131 0.47 28.52 38.27
N GLU A 132 1.77 28.27 38.28
CA GLU A 132 2.78 29.19 37.70
C GLU A 132 2.83 29.16 36.16
N LYS A 133 2.36 28.08 35.52
CA LYS A 133 2.37 27.95 34.06
C LYS A 133 1.25 28.78 33.43
N LYS A 134 1.63 29.92 32.84
CA LYS A 134 0.76 30.67 31.94
C LYS A 134 0.15 29.73 30.90
N GLN A 135 -1.18 29.76 30.79
CA GLN A 135 -1.89 29.03 29.75
C GLN A 135 -1.39 29.45 28.38
N ASN A 136 -1.14 28.46 27.51
CA ASN A 136 -0.88 28.76 26.11
C ASN A 136 -2.11 29.45 25.53
N PRO A 137 -1.94 30.54 24.77
CA PRO A 137 -3.05 31.17 24.07
C PRO A 137 -3.69 30.15 23.13
N LEU A 138 -5.02 30.23 23.00
CA LEU A 138 -5.75 29.41 22.05
C LEU A 138 -5.23 29.65 20.62
N PRO A 139 -5.14 28.61 19.78
CA PRO A 139 -4.73 28.78 18.40
C PRO A 139 -5.76 29.63 17.67
N ARG A 140 -5.32 30.48 16.73
CA ARG A 140 -6.22 31.42 16.03
C ARG A 140 -7.34 30.70 15.27
N LYS A 141 -7.07 29.51 14.73
CA LYS A 141 -8.02 28.69 13.96
C LYS A 141 -8.77 27.67 14.81
N HIS A 142 -9.29 28.11 15.96
CA HIS A 142 -10.16 27.30 16.80
C HIS A 142 -11.65 27.58 16.56
N LYS A 143 -12.49 26.71 17.12
CA LYS A 143 -13.94 26.87 17.22
C LYS A 143 -14.38 26.62 18.67
N LYS A 144 -15.41 27.34 19.11
CA LYS A 144 -16.02 27.11 20.42
C LYS A 144 -17.04 25.99 20.32
N LEU A 145 -16.99 25.03 21.25
CA LEU A 145 -17.96 23.93 21.31
C LEU A 145 -19.41 24.45 21.43
N SER A 146 -19.61 25.53 22.19
CA SER A 146 -20.93 26.17 22.35
C SER A 146 -21.54 26.71 21.05
N ALA A 147 -20.72 26.93 20.01
CA ALA A 147 -21.18 27.34 18.68
C ALA A 147 -21.68 26.16 17.81
N LEU A 148 -21.53 24.92 18.29
CA LEU A 148 -21.97 23.70 17.63
C LEU A 148 -23.24 23.16 18.30
N LYS A 149 -24.12 22.55 17.51
CA LYS A 149 -25.29 21.79 17.96
C LYS A 149 -25.28 20.44 17.27
N THR A 150 -25.46 19.35 18.00
CA THR A 150 -25.61 18.02 17.41
C THR A 150 -26.83 18.01 16.48
N LYS A 151 -26.66 17.47 15.27
CA LYS A 151 -27.75 17.25 14.33
C LYS A 151 -28.42 15.93 14.69
N THR A 152 -29.67 16.00 15.17
CA THR A 152 -30.47 14.81 15.53
C THR A 152 -31.15 14.19 14.32
N ASP A 153 -31.41 14.99 13.29
CA ASP A 153 -32.18 14.60 12.12
C ASP A 153 -31.22 14.42 10.93
N GLY A 154 -30.84 13.19 10.60
CA GLY A 154 -29.92 12.89 9.51
C GLY A 154 -29.46 11.44 9.51
N PRO A 155 -28.82 10.96 8.43
CA PRO A 155 -28.25 9.62 8.42
C PRO A 155 -27.26 9.51 9.59
N SER A 156 -27.46 8.51 10.45
CA SER A 156 -26.52 8.21 11.51
C SER A 156 -25.16 7.92 10.88
N LEU A 157 -24.12 8.65 11.30
CA LEU A 157 -22.75 8.22 11.00
C LEU A 157 -22.59 6.82 11.61
N ILE A 158 -22.02 5.91 10.85
CA ILE A 158 -21.74 4.57 11.36
C ILE A 158 -20.81 4.73 12.56
N PRO A 159 -21.15 4.20 13.74
CA PRO A 159 -20.32 4.35 14.93
C PRO A 159 -18.93 3.76 14.67
N GLY A 160 -17.90 4.62 14.67
CA GLY A 160 -16.52 4.20 14.75
C GLY A 160 -16.06 4.10 16.21
N ASN A 161 -14.84 3.60 16.44
CA ASN A 161 -14.22 3.60 17.78
C ASN A 161 -14.03 5.01 18.37
N ASN A 162 -14.08 6.05 17.53
CA ASN A 162 -14.09 7.45 17.95
C ASN A 162 -15.53 7.96 17.95
N SER A 163 -15.92 8.75 18.96
CA SER A 163 -17.25 9.37 19.05
C SER A 163 -17.39 10.47 17.98
N THR A 164 -17.64 10.06 16.73
CA THR A 164 -17.93 10.95 15.60
C THR A 164 -19.42 11.26 15.56
N SER A 165 -19.76 12.52 15.27
CA SER A 165 -21.15 12.96 15.18
C SER A 165 -21.31 14.08 14.15
N LEU A 166 -22.49 14.18 13.55
CA LEU A 166 -22.84 15.33 12.72
C LEU A 166 -23.23 16.50 13.62
N VAL A 167 -22.63 17.66 13.36
CA VAL A 167 -22.93 18.89 14.09
C VAL A 167 -23.18 20.05 13.11
N ILE A 168 -24.03 20.98 13.52
CA ILE A 168 -24.33 22.20 12.79
C ILE A 168 -23.74 23.38 13.54
N ASN A 169 -23.15 24.31 12.80
CA ASN A 169 -22.82 25.63 13.34
C ASN A 169 -24.09 26.46 13.52
N LYS A 170 -24.41 26.80 14.77
CA LYS A 170 -25.63 27.56 15.12
C LYS A 170 -25.79 28.88 14.36
N LYS A 171 -24.69 29.54 13.98
CA LYS A 171 -24.73 30.86 13.30
C LYS A 171 -24.73 30.75 11.78
N LEU A 172 -23.99 29.79 11.22
CA LEU A 172 -23.79 29.68 9.78
C LEU A 172 -24.71 28.67 9.11
N ASN A 173 -25.45 27.89 9.90
CA ASN A 173 -26.20 26.72 9.44
C ASN A 173 -25.36 25.76 8.56
N LYS A 174 -24.04 25.72 8.79
CA LYS A 174 -23.09 24.88 8.05
C LYS A 174 -22.85 23.58 8.81
N GLU A 175 -22.84 22.47 8.09
CA GLU A 175 -22.66 21.12 8.63
C GLU A 175 -21.19 20.73 8.73
N TYR A 176 -20.88 19.98 9.77
CA TYR A 176 -19.55 19.48 10.06
C TYR A 176 -19.63 18.05 10.59
N VAL A 177 -18.55 17.30 10.40
CA VAL A 177 -18.26 16.10 11.16
C VAL A 177 -17.47 16.52 12.39
N TYR A 178 -17.99 16.24 13.58
CA TYR A 178 -17.30 16.44 14.86
C TYR A 178 -16.69 15.13 15.32
N LYS A 179 -15.39 15.14 15.61
CA LYS A 179 -14.64 14.04 16.22
C LYS A 179 -14.31 14.47 17.64
N ALA A 180 -15.02 13.91 18.61
CA ALA A 180 -14.69 14.11 20.02
C ALA A 180 -13.34 13.43 20.30
N MET A 181 -12.50 14.07 21.10
CA MET A 181 -11.19 13.52 21.45
C MET A 181 -11.05 13.30 22.95
N GLY A 182 -10.36 12.22 23.31
CA GLY A 182 -9.70 12.09 24.61
C GLY A 182 -8.57 13.13 24.77
N GLN A 183 -8.12 13.37 26.00
CA GLN A 183 -7.37 14.56 26.47
C GLN A 183 -5.99 14.91 25.82
N ARG A 184 -5.76 14.82 24.49
CA ARG A 184 -4.45 15.03 23.83
C ARG A 184 -4.37 16.16 22.79
N TYR A 185 -3.14 16.51 22.40
CA TYR A 185 -2.80 17.46 21.32
C TYR A 185 -3.16 16.97 19.91
N ILE A 186 -3.57 15.70 19.74
CA ILE A 186 -3.82 15.09 18.43
C ILE A 186 -4.79 15.94 17.60
N SER A 187 -5.79 16.59 18.20
CA SER A 187 -6.71 17.48 17.48
C SER A 187 -6.03 18.70 16.84
N GLU A 188 -5.10 19.35 17.54
CA GLU A 188 -4.31 20.47 17.00
C GLU A 188 -3.38 19.99 15.88
N LEU A 189 -2.78 18.80 16.04
CA LEU A 189 -1.87 18.20 15.08
C LEU A 189 -2.59 17.72 13.81
N GLU A 190 -3.76 17.10 13.97
CA GLU A 190 -4.64 16.67 12.88
C GLU A 190 -5.11 17.89 12.09
N VAL A 191 -5.47 19.00 12.76
CA VAL A 191 -5.83 20.25 12.08
C VAL A 191 -4.61 20.90 11.40
N PHE A 192 -3.42 20.84 11.98
CA PHE A 192 -2.19 21.26 11.29
C PHE A 192 -1.97 20.46 10.00
N ASN A 193 -2.07 19.13 10.06
CA ASN A 193 -1.94 18.25 8.91
C ASN A 193 -3.03 18.52 7.87
N ALA A 194 -4.27 18.76 8.28
CA ALA A 194 -5.38 19.10 7.37
C ALA A 194 -5.09 20.37 6.56
N PHE A 195 -4.48 21.39 7.18
CA PHE A 195 -4.02 22.59 6.45
C PHE A 195 -2.89 22.26 5.47
N CYS A 196 -1.95 21.38 5.82
CA CYS A 196 -0.91 20.92 4.90
C CYS A 196 -1.50 20.13 3.72
N TYR A 197 -2.46 19.24 3.94
CA TYR A 197 -3.19 18.56 2.87
C TYR A 197 -3.96 19.54 2.01
N ARG A 198 -4.58 20.56 2.60
CA ARG A 198 -5.31 21.61 1.88
C ARG A 198 -4.42 22.39 0.93
N LEU A 199 -3.14 22.63 1.29
CA LEU A 199 -2.17 23.23 0.37
C LEU A 199 -1.96 22.37 -0.88
N LEU A 200 -2.00 21.05 -0.75
CA LEU A 200 -1.73 20.11 -1.84
C LEU A 200 -2.99 19.79 -2.66
N LEU A 201 -4.07 19.40 -1.98
CA LEU A 201 -5.30 18.88 -2.58
C LEU A 201 -6.36 19.95 -2.83
N GLY A 202 -6.15 21.18 -2.36
CA GLY A 202 -7.09 22.28 -2.55
C GLY A 202 -8.48 21.91 -2.06
N ASN A 203 -9.50 22.16 -2.89
CA ASN A 203 -10.91 21.88 -2.59
C ASN A 203 -11.25 20.42 -2.23
N ARG A 204 -10.36 19.48 -2.57
CA ARG A 204 -10.56 18.04 -2.37
C ARG A 204 -10.20 17.54 -0.97
N HIS A 205 -9.77 18.43 -0.08
CA HIS A 205 -9.54 18.09 1.31
C HIS A 205 -10.37 19.00 2.22
N PRO A 206 -11.20 18.46 3.12
CA PRO A 206 -12.13 19.27 3.90
C PRO A 206 -11.40 20.18 4.90
N LYS A 207 -11.97 21.35 5.18
CA LYS A 207 -11.39 22.29 6.14
C LYS A 207 -11.62 21.79 7.57
N ALA A 208 -10.55 21.70 8.34
CA ALA A 208 -10.62 21.30 9.75
C ALA A 208 -10.37 22.46 10.72
N LYS A 209 -10.95 22.37 11.92
CA LYS A 209 -10.71 23.29 13.05
C LYS A 209 -10.74 22.56 14.38
N VAL A 210 -9.87 22.96 15.29
CA VAL A 210 -9.86 22.44 16.67
C VAL A 210 -11.04 23.02 17.42
N VAL A 211 -11.70 22.21 18.24
CA VAL A 211 -12.81 22.63 19.09
C VAL A 211 -12.36 22.68 20.54
N TYR A 212 -12.67 23.78 21.22
CA TYR A 212 -12.42 23.95 22.66
C TYR A 212 -13.73 24.16 23.41
N ASN A 213 -13.79 23.62 24.63
CA ASN A 213 -14.77 24.02 25.62
C ASN A 213 -14.27 25.33 26.26
N VAL A 214 -15.00 26.42 25.99
CA VAL A 214 -14.64 27.76 26.45
C VAL A 214 -15.65 28.14 27.53
N GLY A 215 -15.30 27.88 28.79
CA GLY A 215 -16.11 28.17 29.97
C GLY A 215 -15.35 27.82 31.25
N TYR A 216 -15.13 28.81 32.10
CA TYR A 216 -14.44 28.80 33.40
C TYR A 216 -12.98 28.30 33.43
N GLN A 217 -12.09 29.28 33.62
CA GLN A 217 -10.66 29.22 33.98
C GLN A 217 -9.71 28.36 33.15
N ASP A 218 -10.12 27.32 32.41
CA ASP A 218 -9.26 26.53 31.52
C ASP A 218 -9.93 26.26 30.17
N SER A 219 -9.36 26.78 29.08
CA SER A 219 -9.83 26.42 27.73
C SER A 219 -9.40 24.99 27.39
N LYS A 220 -10.23 24.00 27.75
CA LYS A 220 -9.94 22.59 27.49
C LYS A 220 -10.29 22.21 26.04
N ARG A 221 -9.40 21.46 25.37
CA ARG A 221 -9.69 20.87 24.06
C ARG A 221 -10.87 19.91 24.19
N ALA A 222 -11.82 19.99 23.26
CA ALA A 222 -12.99 19.12 23.17
C ALA A 222 -12.87 18.11 22.01
N GLY A 223 -12.20 18.49 20.93
CA GLY A 223 -12.09 17.66 19.72
C GLY A 223 -11.71 18.49 18.51
N LEU A 224 -12.18 18.05 17.34
CA LEU A 224 -12.10 18.83 16.12
C LEU A 224 -13.38 18.72 15.31
N VAL A 225 -13.58 19.67 14.41
CA VAL A 225 -14.58 19.60 13.35
C VAL A 225 -13.91 19.63 11.98
N SER A 226 -14.45 18.86 11.05
CA SER A 226 -14.13 18.96 9.63
C SER A 226 -15.39 19.30 8.84
N GLU A 227 -15.26 20.09 7.77
CA GLU A 227 -16.38 20.39 6.88
C GLU A 227 -16.93 19.11 6.26
N LEU A 228 -18.25 18.95 6.27
CA LEU A 228 -18.89 17.78 5.67
C LEU A 228 -18.72 17.83 4.15
N VAL A 229 -18.25 16.73 3.56
CA VAL A 229 -18.19 16.53 2.11
C VAL A 229 -19.45 15.78 1.70
N THR A 230 -20.26 16.34 0.80
CA THR A 230 -21.54 15.73 0.39
C THR A 230 -21.80 15.92 -1.11
N PRO A 231 -22.10 14.84 -1.84
CA PRO A 231 -21.90 13.44 -1.45
C PRO A 231 -20.42 13.08 -1.27
N PHE A 232 -20.14 12.17 -0.33
CA PHE A 232 -18.84 11.49 -0.21
C PHE A 232 -19.12 9.99 -0.15
N THR A 233 -18.42 9.22 -0.97
CA THR A 233 -18.47 7.75 -0.91
C THR A 233 -17.05 7.23 -0.75
N SER A 234 -16.72 6.71 0.43
CA SER A 234 -15.44 6.05 0.65
C SER A 234 -15.26 4.87 -0.30
N PHE A 235 -14.03 4.53 -0.67
CA PHE A 235 -13.80 3.32 -1.47
C PHE A 235 -14.22 2.05 -0.73
N TYR A 236 -14.18 2.06 0.61
CA TYR A 236 -14.78 1.02 1.45
C TYR A 236 -16.29 0.88 1.18
N ASP A 237 -17.05 1.97 1.29
CA ASP A 237 -18.50 1.93 1.10
C ASP A 237 -18.88 1.55 -0.33
N LYS A 238 -18.07 1.96 -1.29
CA LYS A 238 -18.26 1.61 -2.70
C LYS A 238 -18.03 0.12 -2.97
N CYS A 239 -16.92 -0.44 -2.52
CA CYS A 239 -16.50 -1.79 -2.92
C CYS A 239 -16.97 -2.88 -1.95
N VAL A 240 -17.22 -2.55 -0.69
CA VAL A 240 -17.50 -3.54 0.38
C VAL A 240 -18.95 -3.47 0.85
N LYS A 241 -19.57 -2.29 0.94
CA LYS A 241 -20.96 -2.16 1.43
C LYS A 241 -22.03 -2.29 0.36
N LYS A 242 -21.77 -1.84 -0.88
CA LYS A 242 -22.81 -1.76 -1.91
C LYS A 242 -23.00 -3.04 -2.72
N GLU A 243 -22.04 -3.96 -2.75
CA GLU A 243 -22.14 -5.19 -3.54
C GLU A 243 -21.54 -6.40 -2.79
N LEU A 244 -22.24 -7.54 -2.82
CA LEU A 244 -21.72 -8.87 -2.43
C LEU A 244 -20.59 -9.36 -3.35
N ILE A 245 -20.25 -8.57 -4.37
CA ILE A 245 -19.18 -8.77 -5.33
C ILE A 245 -18.16 -7.70 -5.01
N VAL A 246 -16.96 -8.11 -4.61
CA VAL A 246 -15.88 -7.15 -4.57
C VAL A 246 -15.28 -7.06 -5.95
N SER A 247 -15.73 -6.09 -6.73
CA SER A 247 -15.04 -5.73 -7.98
C SER A 247 -13.89 -4.80 -7.66
N SER A 248 -12.72 -5.03 -8.27
CA SER A 248 -11.64 -4.05 -8.28
C SER A 248 -12.13 -2.73 -8.92
N ILE A 249 -11.57 -1.60 -8.48
CA ILE A 249 -11.91 -0.30 -9.06
C ILE A 249 -11.36 -0.26 -10.49
N SER A 250 -12.20 0.14 -11.46
CA SER A 250 -11.80 0.13 -12.87
C SER A 250 -10.66 1.11 -13.15
N LEU A 251 -9.88 0.80 -14.19
CA LEU A 251 -8.77 1.64 -14.66
C LEU A 251 -9.22 3.08 -14.92
N ASP A 252 -10.31 3.24 -15.66
CA ASP A 252 -10.87 4.55 -16.04
C ASP A 252 -11.28 5.35 -14.81
N GLU A 253 -11.84 4.69 -13.79
CA GLU A 253 -12.25 5.35 -12.56
C GLU A 253 -11.06 5.81 -11.71
N LEU A 254 -10.00 4.99 -11.63
CA LEU A 254 -8.76 5.39 -10.94
C LEU A 254 -8.15 6.63 -11.62
N ILE A 255 -8.16 6.67 -12.96
CA ILE A 255 -7.63 7.81 -13.73
C ILE A 255 -8.53 9.04 -13.60
N SER A 256 -9.85 8.90 -13.73
CA SER A 256 -10.79 10.02 -13.69
C SER A 256 -10.92 10.63 -12.30
N SER A 257 -10.78 9.83 -11.25
CA SER A 257 -10.83 10.29 -9.86
C SER A 257 -9.57 11.04 -9.43
N GLU A 258 -8.47 11.01 -10.21
CA GLU A 258 -7.20 11.64 -9.81
C GLU A 258 -6.66 11.09 -8.47
N ILE A 259 -6.89 9.80 -8.20
CA ILE A 259 -6.42 9.13 -6.98
C ILE A 259 -4.92 9.33 -6.74
N MET A 260 -4.13 9.43 -7.82
CA MET A 260 -2.69 9.63 -7.75
C MET A 260 -2.32 10.88 -6.95
N LYS A 261 -3.12 11.95 -7.02
CA LYS A 261 -2.87 13.16 -6.23
C LYS A 261 -3.02 12.91 -4.73
N VAL A 262 -4.01 12.10 -4.34
CA VAL A 262 -4.20 11.70 -2.94
C VAL A 262 -3.08 10.80 -2.46
N LEU A 263 -2.61 9.85 -3.29
CA LEU A 263 -1.49 8.97 -2.93
C LEU A 263 -0.19 9.76 -2.72
N VAL A 264 0.14 10.68 -3.63
CA VAL A 264 1.31 11.55 -3.47
C VAL A 264 1.17 12.42 -2.22
N ALA A 265 0.00 13.04 -2.01
CA ALA A 265 -0.24 13.85 -0.81
C ALA A 265 -0.07 13.02 0.48
N ALA A 266 -0.60 11.80 0.52
CA ALA A 266 -0.45 10.89 1.65
C ALA A 266 1.01 10.49 1.92
N TYR A 267 1.78 10.26 0.85
CA TYR A 267 3.20 9.93 0.96
C TYR A 267 4.02 11.12 1.53
N VAL A 268 3.85 12.31 0.98
CA VAL A 268 4.63 13.49 1.39
C VAL A 268 4.18 14.09 2.72
N GLU A 269 2.92 13.87 3.09
CA GLU A 269 2.38 14.22 4.41
C GLU A 269 2.52 13.09 5.45
N GLU A 270 3.12 11.97 5.06
CA GLU A 270 3.50 10.84 5.93
C GLU A 270 2.32 10.20 6.67
N GLU A 271 1.28 9.83 5.91
CA GLU A 271 0.02 9.23 6.39
C GLU A 271 0.06 7.73 6.59
N ASN A 272 0.24 7.31 7.84
CA ASN A 272 0.39 5.90 8.20
C ASN A 272 -0.93 5.09 8.16
N ASP A 273 -2.08 5.77 8.05
CA ASP A 273 -3.42 5.16 8.12
C ASP A 273 -4.25 5.34 6.85
N LEU A 274 -3.63 5.20 5.67
CA LEU A 274 -4.31 5.36 4.38
C LEU A 274 -5.11 4.12 3.97
N HIS A 275 -6.07 3.69 4.81
CA HIS A 275 -7.01 2.63 4.47
C HIS A 275 -8.20 3.16 3.65
N ILE A 276 -8.90 2.28 2.93
CA ILE A 276 -9.97 2.60 1.96
C ILE A 276 -11.20 3.32 2.54
N GLY A 277 -11.30 3.44 3.86
CA GLY A 277 -12.33 4.24 4.53
C GLY A 277 -11.99 5.72 4.61
N ASN A 278 -10.70 6.07 4.51
CA ASN A 278 -10.19 7.43 4.69
C ASN A 278 -10.03 8.21 3.38
N TYR A 279 -10.38 7.60 2.25
CA TYR A 279 -10.43 8.28 0.97
C TYR A 279 -11.48 7.65 0.05
N GLY A 280 -11.94 8.42 -0.93
CA GLY A 280 -13.04 8.01 -1.79
C GLY A 280 -13.46 9.12 -2.75
N ILE A 281 -14.65 8.99 -3.33
CA ILE A 281 -15.13 9.91 -4.37
C ILE A 281 -15.98 11.02 -3.74
N GLY A 282 -15.59 12.27 -4.05
CA GLY A 282 -16.32 13.48 -3.69
C GLY A 282 -17.43 13.85 -4.67
N PRO A 283 -18.09 15.00 -4.46
CA PRO A 283 -19.24 15.44 -5.26
C PRO A 283 -18.91 15.76 -6.72
N ASP A 284 -17.65 16.11 -6.99
CA ASP A 284 -17.10 16.45 -8.30
C ASP A 284 -16.51 15.25 -9.05
N GLY A 285 -16.61 14.04 -8.47
CA GLY A 285 -16.02 12.83 -9.02
C GLY A 285 -14.53 12.66 -8.72
N PHE A 286 -13.89 13.63 -8.06
CA PHE A 286 -12.48 13.52 -7.69
C PHE A 286 -12.29 12.80 -6.36
N CYS A 287 -11.11 12.21 -6.20
CA CYS A 287 -10.69 11.54 -4.99
C CYS A 287 -10.47 12.58 -3.87
N VAL A 288 -11.14 12.36 -2.75
CA VAL A 288 -11.12 13.15 -1.53
C VAL A 288 -10.47 12.32 -0.43
N LYS A 289 -9.61 12.95 0.38
CA LYS A 289 -8.98 12.35 1.56
C LYS A 289 -9.53 12.98 2.83
N ILE A 290 -9.83 12.15 3.83
CA ILE A 290 -10.33 12.53 5.16
C ILE A 290 -9.50 11.82 6.24
N ASP A 291 -9.64 12.27 7.50
CA ASP A 291 -8.91 11.79 8.69
C ASP A 291 -7.38 11.92 8.57
N ASP A 292 -6.79 12.82 9.37
CA ASP A 292 -5.36 13.18 9.29
C ASP A 292 -4.61 12.91 10.59
N ASN A 293 -5.18 12.07 11.47
CA ASN A 293 -4.65 11.83 12.81
C ASN A 293 -3.31 11.07 12.82
N GLN A 294 -2.98 10.34 11.75
CA GLN A 294 -1.73 9.59 11.58
C GLN A 294 -0.81 10.17 10.48
N ALA A 295 -1.12 11.35 9.95
CA ALA A 295 -0.18 12.13 9.13
C ALA A 295 0.95 12.71 9.98
N THR A 296 2.10 12.98 9.36
CA THR A 296 3.36 13.30 10.05
C THR A 296 3.72 12.21 11.05
N TRP A 297 3.57 10.94 10.64
CA TRP A 297 3.71 9.77 11.50
C TRP A 297 4.95 9.75 12.40
N PRO A 298 6.16 10.15 11.94
CA PRO A 298 7.35 10.21 12.81
C PRO A 298 7.15 11.03 14.09
N LEU A 299 6.26 12.03 14.07
CA LEU A 299 5.94 12.86 15.22
C LEU A 299 4.60 12.48 15.87
N THR A 300 3.56 12.19 15.08
CA THR A 300 2.22 11.89 15.63
C THR A 300 2.15 10.55 16.35
N SER A 301 2.99 9.58 15.99
CA SER A 301 3.16 8.31 16.70
C SER A 301 3.44 8.49 18.20
N LYS A 302 4.26 9.47 18.59
CA LYS A 302 4.52 9.83 20.02
C LYS A 302 3.23 10.11 20.80
N TYR A 303 2.27 10.75 20.13
CA TYR A 303 1.01 11.16 20.74
C TYR A 303 -0.05 10.05 20.71
N LEU A 304 0.23 8.92 20.07
CA LEU A 304 -0.52 7.67 20.17
C LEU A 304 0.02 6.70 21.24
N MET A 305 0.89 7.17 22.14
CA MET A 305 1.52 6.41 23.25
C MET A 305 2.73 5.57 22.88
N LEU A 306 3.39 5.91 21.78
CA LEU A 306 4.48 5.12 21.25
C LEU A 306 5.79 5.82 21.62
N ASP A 307 6.68 5.15 22.35
CA ASP A 307 8.02 5.68 22.62
C ASP A 307 8.76 5.85 21.28
N SER A 308 9.24 7.07 20.99
CA SER A 308 9.91 7.38 19.73
C SER A 308 11.40 7.05 19.71
N GLU A 309 12.03 6.92 20.89
CA GLU A 309 13.48 6.76 21.02
C GLU A 309 13.88 5.30 21.19
N HIS A 310 12.98 4.47 21.69
CA HIS A 310 13.19 3.04 21.89
C HIS A 310 12.04 2.32 21.22
N GLY A 311 12.34 1.55 20.18
CA GLY A 311 11.35 0.65 19.60
C GLY A 311 10.79 -0.21 20.72
N GLU A 312 9.46 -0.32 20.73
CA GLU A 312 8.65 -1.20 21.58
C GLU A 312 7.96 -0.53 22.79
N PRO A 313 6.72 -0.96 23.10
CA PRO A 313 6.33 -2.35 23.19
C PRO A 313 6.05 -2.97 21.82
N ILE A 314 6.38 -4.25 21.66
CA ILE A 314 6.42 -5.14 20.47
C ILE A 314 5.16 -5.09 19.55
N PHE A 315 4.16 -4.28 19.91
CA PHE A 315 2.87 -4.11 19.22
C PHE A 315 2.89 -3.14 18.03
N LEU A 316 4.01 -2.47 17.77
CA LEU A 316 4.11 -1.48 16.70
C LEU A 316 4.92 -2.00 15.53
N ARG A 317 4.19 -2.63 14.61
CA ARG A 317 4.24 -2.34 13.18
C ARG A 317 5.65 -2.02 12.69
N ASN A 318 6.41 -3.07 12.38
CA ASN A 318 7.63 -2.95 11.59
C ASN A 318 7.27 -2.22 10.26
N PRO A 319 7.86 -1.06 9.93
CA PRO A 319 9.06 -0.43 10.49
C PRO A 319 8.83 0.68 11.55
N PRO A 320 9.89 1.10 12.27
CA PRO A 320 9.85 2.26 13.17
C PRO A 320 9.24 3.51 12.51
N PRO A 321 8.54 4.40 13.26
CA PRO A 321 7.86 5.56 12.68
C PRO A 321 8.73 6.44 11.78
N HIS A 322 10.00 6.64 12.13
CA HIS A 322 10.94 7.44 11.32
C HIS A 322 11.30 6.80 9.97
N ASN A 323 11.11 5.49 9.81
CA ASN A 323 11.36 4.74 8.57
C ASN A 323 10.10 4.53 7.72
N ALA A 324 8.89 4.78 8.27
CA ALA A 324 7.63 4.52 7.58
C ALA A 324 7.51 5.28 6.25
N PHE A 325 8.09 6.49 6.16
CA PHE A 325 8.02 7.36 4.98
C PHE A 325 9.38 7.88 4.54
N ARG A 326 10.43 7.06 4.54
CA ARG A 326 11.73 7.51 4.02
C ARG A 326 11.57 7.98 2.57
N VAL A 327 12.18 9.12 2.21
CA VAL A 327 12.16 9.61 0.82
C VAL A 327 13.41 9.13 0.12
N THR A 328 13.24 8.31 -0.91
CA THR A 328 14.32 7.76 -1.73
C THR A 328 13.99 7.90 -3.20
N GLN A 329 15.03 7.95 -4.04
CA GLN A 329 14.84 8.00 -5.49
C GLN A 329 14.08 6.78 -6.00
N ARG A 330 14.33 5.60 -5.42
CA ARG A 330 13.68 4.34 -5.80
C ARG A 330 12.17 4.38 -5.55
N ASP A 331 11.73 4.94 -4.42
CA ASP A 331 10.31 5.09 -4.13
C ASP A 331 9.63 6.07 -5.10
N ILE A 332 10.32 7.15 -5.48
CA ILE A 332 9.81 8.10 -6.49
C ILE A 332 9.72 7.45 -7.87
N GLU A 333 10.74 6.69 -8.30
CA GLU A 333 10.76 6.06 -9.63
C GLU A 333 9.78 4.90 -9.78
N THR A 334 9.34 4.30 -8.67
CA THR A 334 8.40 3.17 -8.67
C THR A 334 7.05 3.50 -8.04
N PHE A 335 6.80 4.79 -7.78
CA PHE A 335 5.55 5.28 -7.22
C PHE A 335 4.35 4.81 -8.07
N PRO A 336 3.21 4.42 -7.46
CA PRO A 336 2.88 4.49 -6.03
C PRO A 336 3.33 3.28 -5.20
N LYS A 337 4.07 2.32 -5.78
CA LYS A 337 4.60 1.16 -5.06
C LYS A 337 5.87 1.54 -4.31
N LEU A 338 5.77 1.58 -2.99
CA LEU A 338 6.90 1.93 -2.12
C LEU A 338 7.79 0.70 -1.90
N GLN A 339 9.11 0.89 -1.99
CA GLN A 339 10.11 -0.15 -1.76
C GLN A 339 10.90 0.08 -0.47
N ASP A 340 11.29 1.33 -0.21
CA ASP A 340 12.09 1.71 0.93
C ASP A 340 11.21 2.22 2.09
N ALA A 341 10.23 3.07 1.79
CA ALA A 341 9.15 3.43 2.71
C ALA A 341 8.22 2.23 2.95
N LYS A 342 7.80 2.05 4.21
CA LYS A 342 6.88 0.97 4.60
C LYS A 342 5.85 1.53 5.58
N PRO A 343 4.89 2.33 5.10
CA PRO A 343 3.77 2.75 5.94
C PRO A 343 2.93 1.54 6.31
N TYR A 344 2.20 1.61 7.43
CA TYR A 344 1.45 0.45 7.91
C TYR A 344 0.20 0.16 7.06
N ASN A 345 -0.60 1.18 6.78
CA ASN A 345 -1.77 1.07 5.90
C ASN A 345 -1.48 1.89 4.64
N TRP A 346 -0.96 1.21 3.62
CA TRP A 346 -0.87 1.73 2.26
C TRP A 346 -1.96 1.11 1.38
N PHE A 347 -2.26 1.73 0.23
CA PHE A 347 -3.35 1.27 -0.64
C PHE A 347 -3.11 -0.15 -1.21
N ASP A 348 -1.85 -0.58 -1.39
CA ASP A 348 -1.48 -1.91 -1.90
C ASP A 348 -1.11 -2.90 -0.78
N GLN A 349 -1.36 -2.54 0.47
CA GLN A 349 -1.07 -3.37 1.64
C GLN A 349 -2.34 -3.87 2.32
N GLY A 350 -2.19 -4.95 3.07
CA GLY A 350 -3.27 -5.53 3.87
C GLY A 350 -4.33 -6.23 3.03
N ASN A 351 -5.47 -6.49 3.69
CA ASN A 351 -6.57 -7.27 3.12
C ASN A 351 -7.26 -6.56 1.96
N ASP A 352 -7.11 -5.23 1.80
CA ASP A 352 -7.84 -4.43 0.80
C ASP A 352 -7.06 -4.18 -0.50
N SER A 353 -5.82 -4.67 -0.59
CA SER A 353 -4.91 -4.46 -1.73
C SER A 353 -5.48 -4.91 -3.09
N TYR A 354 -6.31 -5.95 -3.08
CA TYR A 354 -6.98 -6.50 -4.27
C TYR A 354 -7.92 -5.50 -4.96
N LEU A 355 -8.46 -4.52 -4.22
CA LEU A 355 -9.32 -3.45 -4.78
C LEU A 355 -8.57 -2.56 -5.78
N PHE A 356 -7.26 -2.44 -5.61
CA PHE A 356 -6.39 -1.59 -6.41
C PHE A 356 -5.45 -2.39 -7.30
N GLU A 357 -5.76 -3.64 -7.64
CA GLU A 357 -4.90 -4.42 -8.56
C GLU A 357 -4.62 -3.69 -9.88
N ASN A 358 -5.63 -3.00 -10.41
CA ASN A 358 -5.56 -2.22 -11.64
C ASN A 358 -4.64 -0.99 -11.53
N ILE A 359 -4.25 -0.56 -10.32
CA ILE A 359 -3.36 0.60 -10.17
C ILE A 359 -1.97 0.32 -10.75
N LYS A 360 -1.58 -0.95 -10.87
CA LYS A 360 -0.32 -1.36 -11.51
C LYS A 360 -0.31 -1.04 -13.01
N GLU A 361 -1.48 -0.91 -13.61
CA GLU A 361 -1.66 -0.66 -15.04
C GLU A 361 -1.71 0.85 -15.34
N ILE A 362 -2.16 1.69 -14.39
CA ILE A 362 -2.27 3.14 -14.61
C ILE A 362 -0.94 3.90 -14.45
N VAL A 363 0.09 3.30 -13.85
CA VAL A 363 1.35 4.02 -13.52
C VAL A 363 2.06 4.60 -14.74
N ASN A 364 1.84 4.02 -15.92
CA ASN A 364 2.42 4.49 -17.19
C ASN A 364 1.47 5.42 -17.97
N HIS A 365 0.28 5.71 -17.44
CA HIS A 365 -0.69 6.57 -18.11
C HIS A 365 -0.24 8.05 -18.00
N GLU A 366 -0.21 8.78 -19.12
CA GLU A 366 0.31 10.16 -19.19
C GLU A 366 -0.32 11.08 -18.14
N LYS A 367 -1.65 11.07 -18.01
CA LYS A 367 -2.38 11.85 -16.99
C LYS A 367 -1.96 11.49 -15.56
N VAL A 368 -1.68 10.22 -15.28
CA VAL A 368 -1.30 9.75 -13.94
C VAL A 368 0.10 10.20 -13.58
N ILE A 369 1.04 10.10 -14.53
CA ILE A 369 2.40 10.65 -14.40
C ILE A 369 2.35 12.16 -14.17
N ALA A 370 1.49 12.87 -14.92
CA ALA A 370 1.30 14.31 -14.74
C ALA A 370 0.71 14.64 -13.37
N ASP A 371 -0.32 13.92 -12.92
CA ASP A 371 -0.91 14.08 -11.59
C ASP A 371 0.13 13.84 -10.48
N GLU A 372 0.97 12.80 -10.62
CA GLU A 372 2.04 12.47 -9.70
C GLU A 372 3.08 13.60 -9.57
N TYR A 373 3.73 13.94 -10.69
CA TYR A 373 4.81 14.92 -10.67
C TYR A 373 4.33 16.35 -10.47
N ASN A 374 3.09 16.68 -10.85
CA ASN A 374 2.48 17.96 -10.48
C ASN A 374 2.38 18.12 -8.96
N MET A 375 1.96 17.06 -8.25
CA MET A 375 1.82 17.08 -6.79
C MET A 375 3.18 17.09 -6.08
N PHE A 376 4.15 16.32 -6.55
CA PHE A 376 5.52 16.39 -6.06
C PHE A 376 6.13 17.78 -6.25
N LEU A 377 5.96 18.37 -7.45
CA LEU A 377 6.41 19.72 -7.75
C LEU A 377 5.74 20.74 -6.82
N LYS A 378 4.41 20.69 -6.69
CA LYS A 378 3.65 21.56 -5.79
C LYS A 378 4.18 21.52 -4.36
N ARG A 379 4.48 20.32 -3.84
CA ARG A 379 5.00 20.13 -2.47
C ARG A 379 6.34 20.80 -2.23
N ILE A 380 7.26 20.75 -3.20
CA ILE A 380 8.62 21.32 -3.07
C ILE A 380 8.72 22.80 -3.41
N LEU A 381 7.66 23.38 -3.98
CA LEU A 381 7.56 24.82 -4.24
C LEU A 381 7.13 25.61 -3.00
N LEU A 382 6.47 24.96 -2.03
CA LEU A 382 6.00 25.59 -0.80
C LEU A 382 7.15 26.18 0.02
N PRO A 383 7.10 27.48 0.39
CA PRO A 383 8.10 28.09 1.23
C PRO A 383 7.94 27.68 2.71
N ASN A 384 9.04 27.67 3.47
CA ASN A 384 9.03 27.31 4.90
C ASN A 384 8.04 28.16 5.73
N CYS A 385 7.90 29.45 5.40
CA CYS A 385 6.99 30.37 6.08
C CYS A 385 5.52 29.96 5.98
N ALA A 386 5.14 29.14 4.99
CA ALA A 386 3.80 28.56 4.91
C ALA A 386 3.54 27.61 6.09
N TYR A 387 4.48 26.71 6.40
CA TYR A 387 4.37 25.81 7.55
C TYR A 387 4.40 26.58 8.87
N GLU A 388 5.26 27.59 9.00
CA GLU A 388 5.31 28.47 10.17
C GLU A 388 3.96 29.14 10.43
N SER A 389 3.34 29.69 9.38
CA SER A 389 2.05 30.38 9.47
C SER A 389 0.91 29.43 9.83
N ILE A 390 0.90 28.22 9.25
CA ILE A 390 -0.06 27.17 9.62
C ILE A 390 0.15 26.76 11.08
N GLY A 391 1.39 26.44 11.47
CA GLY A 391 1.73 26.04 12.84
C GLY A 391 1.30 27.09 13.87
N GLN A 392 1.52 28.37 13.60
CA GLN A 392 1.09 29.47 14.46
C GLN A 392 -0.43 29.61 14.55
N ALA A 393 -1.14 29.22 13.49
CA ALA A 393 -2.59 29.29 13.41
C ALA A 393 -3.29 28.10 14.10
N THR A 394 -2.65 26.93 14.18
CA THR A 394 -3.29 25.66 14.59
C THR A 394 -2.73 25.03 15.86
N ILE A 395 -1.46 25.27 16.22
CA ILE A 395 -0.80 24.64 17.38
C ILE A 395 -0.51 25.67 18.48
N SER A 396 -1.12 25.45 19.65
CA SER A 396 -0.97 26.31 20.84
C SER A 396 0.44 26.23 21.46
N SER A 397 0.99 25.02 21.56
CA SER A 397 2.30 24.79 22.15
C SER A 397 3.42 25.22 21.21
N GLU A 398 4.24 26.19 21.64
CA GLU A 398 5.39 26.66 20.86
C GLU A 398 6.41 25.56 20.58
N LYS A 399 6.71 24.72 21.58
CA LYS A 399 7.65 23.60 21.42
C LYS A 399 7.18 22.65 20.32
N ILE A 400 5.92 22.19 20.40
CA ILE A 400 5.33 21.27 19.43
C ILE A 400 5.25 21.93 18.05
N ARG A 401 4.85 23.20 17.99
CA ARG A 401 4.80 23.97 16.75
C ARG A 401 6.16 24.00 16.06
N LYS A 402 7.23 24.35 16.78
CA LYS A 402 8.60 24.39 16.23
C LYS A 402 9.04 23.02 15.72
N GLU A 403 8.75 21.94 16.47
CA GLU A 403 9.07 20.57 16.08
C GLU A 403 8.38 20.17 14.76
N PHE A 404 7.07 20.37 14.64
CA PHE A 404 6.30 20.03 13.43
C PHE A 404 6.70 20.87 12.22
N VAL A 405 6.89 22.18 12.40
CA VAL A 405 7.33 23.07 11.33
C VAL A 405 8.72 22.68 10.84
N ALA A 406 9.68 22.49 11.75
CA ALA A 406 11.04 22.08 11.38
C ALA A 406 11.04 20.75 10.61
N HIS A 407 10.23 19.78 11.05
CA HIS A 407 10.07 18.50 10.36
C HIS A 407 9.51 18.65 8.95
N LYS A 408 8.43 19.42 8.76
CA LYS A 408 7.86 19.68 7.42
C LYS A 408 8.85 20.38 6.51
N CYS A 409 9.59 21.37 7.01
CA CYS A 409 10.63 22.07 6.24
C CYS A 409 11.76 21.11 5.83
N ALA A 410 12.29 20.33 6.78
CA ALA A 410 13.35 19.35 6.51
C ALA A 410 12.90 18.32 5.46
N LYS A 411 11.69 17.78 5.61
CA LYS A 411 11.11 16.83 4.67
C LYS A 411 10.94 17.39 3.26
N THR A 412 10.48 18.64 3.16
CA THR A 412 10.38 19.36 1.87
C THR A 412 11.73 19.42 1.18
N ASN A 413 12.79 19.75 1.92
CA ASN A 413 14.14 19.85 1.39
C ASN A 413 14.70 18.49 0.96
N THR A 414 14.50 17.44 1.76
CA THR A 414 14.88 16.08 1.38
C THR A 414 14.18 15.64 0.10
N LEU A 415 12.87 15.84 0.01
CA LEU A 415 12.09 15.53 -1.20
C LEU A 415 12.60 16.31 -2.42
N LYS A 416 12.84 17.62 -2.26
CA LYS A 416 13.41 18.45 -3.32
C LYS A 416 14.75 17.91 -3.81
N GLN A 417 15.65 17.54 -2.90
CA GLN A 417 16.96 16.98 -3.25
C GLN A 417 16.85 15.66 -4.03
N VAL A 418 15.93 14.78 -3.65
CA VAL A 418 15.69 13.52 -4.36
C VAL A 418 15.10 13.79 -5.74
N LEU A 419 14.04 14.61 -5.83
CA LEU A 419 13.33 14.89 -7.09
C LEU A 419 14.24 15.54 -8.14
N VAL A 420 15.01 16.58 -7.80
CA VAL A 420 15.90 17.24 -8.79
C VAL A 420 17.02 16.32 -9.30
N ASN A 421 17.29 15.22 -8.61
CA ASN A 421 18.24 14.19 -9.05
C ASN A 421 17.57 13.02 -9.78
N THR A 422 16.23 12.96 -9.82
CA THR A 422 15.47 11.89 -10.47
C THR A 422 15.24 12.22 -11.96
N PRO A 423 15.72 11.41 -12.92
CA PRO A 423 15.65 11.74 -14.35
C PRO A 423 14.24 11.94 -14.88
N THR A 424 13.26 11.12 -14.45
CA THR A 424 11.86 11.24 -14.88
C THR A 424 11.22 12.55 -14.42
N PHE A 425 11.54 13.01 -13.21
CA PHE A 425 11.10 14.32 -12.72
C PHE A 425 11.74 15.47 -13.49
N GLN A 426 13.05 15.38 -13.78
CA GLN A 426 13.73 16.38 -14.62
C GLN A 426 13.06 16.49 -15.99
N HIS A 427 12.79 15.35 -16.63
CA HIS A 427 12.09 15.29 -17.90
C HIS A 427 10.70 15.96 -17.79
N TYR A 428 9.91 15.61 -16.78
CA TYR A 428 8.58 16.21 -16.55
C TYR A 428 8.63 17.74 -16.45
N VAL A 429 9.54 18.29 -15.64
CA VAL A 429 9.69 19.75 -15.48
C VAL A 429 10.05 20.44 -16.81
N MET A 430 10.81 19.78 -17.67
CA MET A 430 11.20 20.32 -18.98
C MET A 430 10.10 20.20 -20.04
N THR A 431 9.31 19.13 -20.01
CA THR A 431 8.26 18.87 -21.01
C THR A 431 6.89 19.45 -20.63
N HIS A 432 6.69 19.84 -19.37
CA HIS A 432 5.43 20.40 -18.87
C HIS A 432 5.61 21.82 -18.30
N PRO A 433 6.11 22.81 -19.07
CA PRO A 433 6.35 24.16 -18.58
C PRO A 433 5.07 24.86 -18.08
N ASN A 434 3.89 24.41 -18.53
CA ASN A 434 2.60 24.96 -18.08
C ASN A 434 2.15 24.46 -16.71
N ALA A 435 2.78 23.43 -16.13
CA ALA A 435 2.41 22.89 -14.83
C ALA A 435 2.43 23.96 -13.72
N ILE A 436 3.34 24.93 -13.82
CA ILE A 436 3.41 26.05 -12.87
C ILE A 436 2.16 26.92 -12.90
N HIS A 437 1.57 27.20 -14.07
CA HIS A 437 0.37 28.02 -14.16
C HIS A 437 -0.82 27.38 -13.45
N THR A 438 -0.97 26.05 -13.58
CA THR A 438 -1.97 25.27 -12.84
C THR A 438 -1.74 25.40 -11.34
N ILE A 439 -0.51 25.18 -10.87
CA ILE A 439 -0.15 25.29 -9.44
C ILE A 439 -0.42 26.69 -8.89
N LEU A 440 -0.07 27.75 -9.64
CA LEU A 440 -0.32 29.13 -9.21
C LEU A 440 -1.83 29.43 -9.10
N ASN A 441 -2.63 28.92 -10.03
CA ASN A 441 -4.09 29.10 -9.98
C ASN A 441 -4.70 28.35 -8.80
N GLU A 442 -4.26 27.12 -8.52
CA GLU A 442 -4.69 26.38 -7.33
C GLU A 442 -4.32 27.11 -6.03
N PHE A 443 -3.16 27.77 -5.96
CA PHE A 443 -2.81 28.59 -4.79
C PHE A 443 -3.61 29.89 -4.70
N LYS A 444 -4.04 30.48 -5.82
CA LYS A 444 -4.99 31.61 -5.79
C LYS A 444 -6.35 31.16 -5.24
N GLU A 445 -6.82 29.99 -5.64
CA GLU A 445 -8.05 29.40 -5.09
C GLU A 445 -7.92 29.11 -3.59
N TYR A 446 -6.78 28.53 -3.17
CA TYR A 446 -6.48 28.35 -1.75
C TYR A 446 -6.46 29.70 -0.99
N ASN A 447 -5.85 30.75 -1.55
CA ASN A 447 -5.80 32.06 -0.93
C ASN A 447 -7.19 32.69 -0.75
N ALA A 448 -8.14 32.39 -1.65
CA ALA A 448 -9.52 32.84 -1.55
C ALA A 448 -10.25 32.28 -0.31
N ASP A 449 -9.74 31.20 0.31
CA ASP A 449 -10.25 30.68 1.58
C ASP A 449 -9.98 31.61 2.77
N TYR A 450 -9.07 32.58 2.62
CA TYR A 450 -8.58 33.47 3.69
C TYR A 450 -8.76 34.97 3.33
N PRO A 451 -9.99 35.44 3.09
CA PRO A 451 -10.24 36.81 2.63
C PRO A 451 -9.95 37.88 3.68
N LYS A 452 -9.86 37.52 4.97
CA LYS A 452 -9.65 38.44 6.08
C LYS A 452 -8.17 38.76 6.26
N ASP A 453 -7.83 40.00 6.59
CA ASP A 453 -6.45 40.42 6.84
C ASP A 453 -5.84 39.76 8.07
N THR A 454 -6.67 39.40 9.06
CA THR A 454 -6.25 38.64 10.24
C THR A 454 -5.68 37.25 9.89
N ASP A 455 -6.01 36.74 8.70
CA ASP A 455 -5.57 35.46 8.17
C ASP A 455 -4.61 35.62 6.97
N ALA A 456 -4.14 36.83 6.67
CA ALA A 456 -3.30 37.11 5.51
C ALA A 456 -2.01 36.29 5.51
N ASN A 457 -1.46 35.98 6.69
CA ASN A 457 -0.27 35.13 6.83
C ASN A 457 -0.49 33.68 6.38
N LEU A 458 -1.73 33.21 6.29
CA LEU A 458 -2.04 31.87 5.77
C LEU A 458 -2.08 31.83 4.24
N ARG A 459 -2.09 32.98 3.57
CA ARG A 459 -2.06 33.05 2.10
C ARG A 459 -0.65 32.74 1.60
N ILE A 460 -0.58 32.01 0.49
CA ILE A 460 0.66 31.69 -0.21
C ILE A 460 1.01 32.82 -1.17
N ASP A 461 2.22 33.35 -1.05
CA ASP A 461 2.77 34.28 -2.04
C ASP A 461 3.09 33.53 -3.35
N VAL A 462 2.22 33.72 -4.34
CA VAL A 462 2.34 33.11 -5.67
C VAL A 462 3.61 33.55 -6.41
N SER A 463 4.16 34.73 -6.11
CA SER A 463 5.42 35.18 -6.72
C SER A 463 6.61 34.38 -6.18
N THR A 464 6.61 34.07 -4.88
CA THR A 464 7.59 33.16 -4.26
C THR A 464 7.50 31.76 -4.86
N ILE A 465 6.29 31.24 -5.12
CA ILE A 465 6.10 29.95 -5.80
C ILE A 465 6.71 29.97 -7.21
N GLN A 466 6.45 31.00 -8.01
CA GLN A 466 7.05 31.16 -9.34
C GLN A 466 8.58 31.22 -9.28
N ASN A 467 9.13 31.99 -8.34
CA ASN A 467 10.57 32.10 -8.15
C ASN A 467 11.21 30.76 -7.74
N ASN A 468 10.54 29.98 -6.90
CA ASN A 468 10.99 28.64 -6.54
C ASN A 468 10.96 27.68 -7.73
N PHE A 469 9.95 27.80 -8.60
CA PHE A 469 9.84 27.02 -9.82
C PHE A 469 10.98 27.34 -10.79
N ASN A 470 11.25 28.62 -11.04
CA ASN A 470 12.34 29.04 -11.93
C ASN A 470 13.70 28.47 -11.46
N LYS A 471 13.94 28.45 -10.14
CA LYS A 471 15.16 27.84 -9.56
C LYS A 471 15.22 26.33 -9.79
N ILE A 472 14.11 25.62 -9.59
CA ILE A 472 14.05 24.17 -9.82
C ILE A 472 14.23 23.86 -11.31
N GLN A 473 13.53 24.59 -12.19
CA GLN A 473 13.63 24.42 -13.64
C GLN A 473 15.06 24.64 -14.14
N ALA A 474 15.77 25.66 -13.65
CA ALA A 474 17.16 25.88 -14.00
C ALA A 474 18.09 24.71 -13.58
N VAL A 475 17.87 24.15 -12.38
CA VAL A 475 18.62 22.97 -11.90
C VAL A 475 18.30 21.74 -12.74
N CYS A 476 17.02 21.50 -13.03
CA CYS A 476 16.58 20.37 -13.84
C CYS A 476 17.09 20.48 -15.28
N SER A 477 17.01 21.65 -15.91
CA SER A 477 17.53 21.90 -17.27
C SER A 477 19.03 21.60 -17.34
N LYS A 478 19.83 22.13 -16.42
CA LYS A 478 21.28 21.87 -16.38
C LYS A 478 21.61 20.37 -16.28
N LYS A 479 20.87 19.63 -15.44
CA LYS A 479 21.08 18.19 -15.26
C LYS A 479 20.60 17.38 -16.46
N PHE A 480 19.46 17.76 -17.02
CA PHE A 480 18.86 17.11 -18.19
C PHE A 480 19.77 17.22 -19.43
N HIS A 481 20.27 18.42 -19.74
CA HIS A 481 21.19 18.61 -20.88
C HIS A 481 22.49 17.83 -20.71
N ARG A 482 23.07 17.82 -19.51
CA ARG A 482 24.27 17.03 -19.24
C ARG A 482 24.05 15.54 -19.47
N ALA A 483 22.92 14.99 -19.01
CA ALA A 483 22.59 13.57 -19.23
C ALA A 483 22.38 13.26 -20.72
N GLN A 484 21.80 14.20 -21.47
CA GLN A 484 21.62 14.08 -22.92
C GLN A 484 22.97 14.11 -23.67
N GLU A 485 23.87 15.03 -23.32
CA GLU A 485 25.23 15.10 -23.87
C GLU A 485 26.03 13.82 -23.60
N GLU A 486 25.92 13.27 -22.39
CA GLU A 486 26.56 12.00 -22.01
C GLU A 486 25.98 10.82 -22.83
N SER A 487 24.65 10.77 -23.02
CA SER A 487 23.98 9.76 -23.84
C SER A 487 24.36 9.85 -25.32
N ASP A 488 24.37 11.05 -25.89
CA ASP A 488 24.72 11.30 -27.30
C ASP A 488 26.19 10.97 -27.57
N SER A 489 27.07 11.23 -26.61
CA SER A 489 28.49 10.85 -26.66
C SER A 489 28.66 9.32 -26.68
N ILE A 490 27.92 8.59 -25.83
CA ILE A 490 27.95 7.12 -25.80
C ILE A 490 27.40 6.54 -27.11
N ALA A 491 26.27 7.06 -27.60
CA ALA A 491 25.69 6.63 -28.87
C ALA A 491 26.64 6.87 -30.05
N SER A 492 27.34 8.01 -30.05
CA SER A 492 28.35 8.32 -31.08
C SER A 492 29.53 7.35 -31.04
N ILE A 493 30.02 6.99 -29.84
CA ILE A 493 31.07 5.98 -29.67
C ILE A 493 30.59 4.60 -30.17
N GLN A 494 29.38 4.19 -29.80
CA GLN A 494 28.80 2.92 -30.26
C GLN A 494 28.65 2.86 -31.79
N ASN A 495 28.17 3.95 -32.41
CA ASN A 495 28.07 4.05 -33.86
C ASN A 495 29.43 4.02 -34.54
N LEU A 496 30.47 4.64 -33.94
CA LEU A 496 31.84 4.54 -34.43
C LEU A 496 32.31 3.07 -34.44
N PHE A 497 32.11 2.35 -33.33
CA PHE A 497 32.47 0.92 -33.21
C PHE A 497 31.71 0.01 -34.19
N ILE A 498 30.43 0.31 -34.47
CA ILE A 498 29.64 -0.44 -35.45
C ILE A 498 30.15 -0.14 -36.86
N SER A 499 30.42 1.12 -37.20
CA SER A 499 30.92 1.53 -38.51
C SER A 499 32.32 0.99 -38.83
N THR A 500 33.15 0.73 -37.81
CA THR A 500 34.48 0.11 -37.98
C THR A 500 34.43 -1.41 -38.13
N ASN A 501 33.29 -2.05 -37.82
CA ASN A 501 33.13 -3.51 -37.83
C ASN A 501 32.21 -4.02 -38.95
N GLU A 502 31.71 -3.16 -39.84
CA GLU A 502 31.05 -3.63 -41.07
C GLU A 502 32.09 -4.26 -42.01
N PRO A 503 31.96 -5.56 -42.39
CA PRO A 503 32.79 -6.15 -43.43
C PRO A 503 32.39 -5.50 -44.76
N SER A 504 33.30 -4.72 -45.33
CA SER A 504 33.08 -4.06 -46.62
C SER A 504 32.98 -5.08 -47.78
N GLU A 505 31.78 -5.60 -48.03
CA GLU A 505 31.45 -6.19 -49.32
C GLU A 505 31.19 -5.06 -50.33
N ASN A 506 31.98 -5.04 -51.40
CA ASN A 506 31.97 -4.12 -52.54
C ASN A 506 32.65 -2.74 -52.38
N LYS A 507 33.99 -2.74 -52.47
CA LYS A 507 34.72 -1.74 -53.26
C LYS A 507 35.67 -2.40 -54.24
N LYS A 508 35.23 -2.52 -55.50
CA LYS A 508 36.10 -2.69 -56.66
C LYS A 508 36.71 -1.32 -57.02
N ASN A 509 38.03 -1.32 -57.19
CA ASN A 509 38.85 -0.32 -57.88
C ASN A 509 38.90 1.10 -57.30
N VAL A 510 39.67 1.28 -56.23
CA VAL A 510 40.48 2.50 -56.05
C VAL A 510 41.88 2.06 -55.58
N ILE A 511 42.89 2.34 -56.39
CA ILE A 511 44.31 2.14 -56.07
C ILE A 511 44.76 3.36 -55.25
N ILE A 512 44.97 3.19 -53.94
CA ILE A 512 45.68 4.11 -53.04
C ILE A 512 46.55 3.24 -52.08
N PRO A 513 47.76 3.67 -51.69
CA PRO A 513 48.91 2.80 -51.44
C PRO A 513 48.86 1.96 -50.16
N ARG A 514 49.51 0.78 -50.24
CA ARG A 514 49.91 -0.04 -49.08
C ARG A 514 50.88 0.72 -48.18
N SER A 515 50.39 1.35 -47.11
CA SER A 515 51.26 1.64 -45.95
C SER A 515 50.56 1.88 -44.60
N THR A 516 49.23 1.75 -44.46
CA THR A 516 48.56 2.10 -43.19
C THR A 516 48.01 0.93 -42.37
N SER A 517 48.13 -0.33 -42.81
CA SER A 517 47.73 -1.46 -41.96
C SER A 517 48.78 -1.83 -40.92
N GLN A 518 50.07 -1.56 -41.18
CA GLN A 518 51.15 -1.89 -40.25
C GLN A 518 51.28 -0.84 -39.15
N GLU A 519 51.12 0.45 -39.45
CA GLU A 519 51.14 1.52 -38.44
C GLU A 519 49.95 1.46 -37.49
N THR A 520 48.75 1.10 -37.97
CA THR A 520 47.60 0.92 -37.07
C THR A 520 47.74 -0.35 -36.23
N PHE A 521 48.31 -1.42 -36.79
CA PHE A 521 48.59 -2.65 -36.03
C PHE A 521 49.73 -2.46 -35.01
N ASP A 522 50.77 -1.69 -35.36
CA ASP A 522 51.88 -1.35 -34.49
C ASP A 522 51.46 -0.32 -33.42
N ALA A 523 50.57 0.63 -33.72
CA ALA A 523 49.97 1.53 -32.74
C ALA A 523 49.07 0.78 -31.74
N ILE A 524 48.23 -0.14 -32.21
CA ILE A 524 47.40 -0.99 -31.34
C ILE A 524 48.27 -1.94 -30.52
N LYS A 525 49.31 -2.52 -31.11
CA LYS A 525 50.29 -3.36 -30.42
C LYS A 525 51.07 -2.57 -29.37
N GLN A 526 51.45 -1.32 -29.66
CA GLN A 526 52.15 -0.43 -28.74
C GLN A 526 51.24 0.06 -27.60
N GLU A 527 49.96 0.35 -27.86
CA GLU A 527 48.95 0.67 -26.83
C GLU A 527 48.68 -0.56 -25.93
N CYS A 528 48.61 -1.77 -26.52
CA CYS A 528 48.48 -3.04 -25.79
C CYS A 528 49.75 -3.40 -25.00
N GLU A 529 50.94 -3.12 -25.51
CA GLU A 529 52.22 -3.28 -24.81
C GLU A 529 52.37 -2.23 -23.68
N ASN A 530 51.81 -1.03 -23.84
CA ASN A 530 51.73 0.00 -22.80
C ASN A 530 50.73 -0.37 -21.70
N LEU A 531 49.59 -0.98 -22.05
CA LEU A 531 48.60 -1.52 -21.09
C LEU A 531 49.15 -2.75 -20.34
N SER A 532 49.96 -3.58 -21.01
CA SER A 532 50.72 -4.71 -20.45
C SER A 532 51.79 -4.29 -19.43
N ARG A 533 52.31 -3.06 -19.55
CA ARG A 533 53.29 -2.47 -18.61
C ARG A 533 52.66 -1.75 -17.42
N SER A 534 51.33 -1.64 -17.35
CA SER A 534 50.66 -1.14 -16.15
C SER A 534 50.57 -2.24 -15.07
N PRO A 535 50.86 -1.94 -13.80
CA PRO A 535 50.92 -2.96 -12.76
C PRO A 535 49.52 -3.25 -12.21
N ILE A 536 48.69 -3.95 -12.98
CA ILE A 536 47.50 -4.63 -12.44
C ILE A 536 47.54 -6.09 -12.91
N LYS A 537 48.32 -6.88 -12.17
CA LYS A 537 48.13 -8.33 -12.11
C LYS A 537 46.77 -8.60 -11.49
N ARG A 538 45.81 -9.09 -12.29
CA ARG A 538 44.94 -10.21 -11.90
C ARG A 538 43.98 -10.59 -13.04
N PHE A 539 43.94 -11.90 -13.30
CA PHE A 539 42.93 -12.67 -14.06
C PHE A 539 43.23 -13.02 -15.53
N PRO A 540 44.03 -14.10 -15.76
CA PRO A 540 44.25 -14.72 -17.06
C PRO A 540 42.97 -15.24 -17.76
N TRP A 541 41.90 -15.52 -17.02
CA TRP A 541 40.67 -16.14 -17.54
C TRP A 541 39.79 -15.21 -18.38
N VAL A 542 40.00 -13.88 -18.31
CA VAL A 542 39.21 -12.90 -19.08
C VAL A 542 39.52 -12.98 -20.58
N LYS A 543 40.76 -13.33 -20.93
CA LYS A 543 41.19 -13.51 -22.33
C LYS A 543 40.51 -14.71 -22.98
N ASP A 544 40.40 -15.82 -22.25
CA ASP A 544 39.80 -17.06 -22.76
C ASP A 544 38.27 -16.95 -22.87
N ILE A 545 37.62 -16.18 -21.99
CA ILE A 545 36.18 -15.88 -22.09
C ILE A 545 35.86 -15.01 -23.31
N LEU A 546 36.65 -13.97 -23.59
CA LEU A 546 36.41 -13.08 -24.73
C LEU A 546 36.63 -13.79 -26.07
N ILE A 547 37.62 -14.68 -26.16
CA ILE A 547 37.86 -15.51 -27.35
C ILE A 547 36.72 -16.54 -27.53
N GLY A 548 36.26 -17.16 -26.44
CA GLY A 548 35.11 -18.08 -26.46
C GLY A 548 33.80 -17.38 -26.90
N PHE A 549 33.59 -16.14 -26.49
CA PHE A 549 32.40 -15.35 -26.85
C PHE A 549 32.39 -14.97 -28.33
N GLY A 550 33.55 -14.57 -28.88
CA GLY A 550 33.69 -14.24 -30.31
C GLY A 550 33.45 -15.45 -31.22
N ILE A 551 33.97 -16.62 -30.86
CA ILE A 551 33.77 -17.87 -31.62
C ILE A 551 32.30 -18.33 -31.53
N GLY A 552 31.66 -18.19 -30.36
CA GLY A 552 30.26 -18.55 -30.16
C GLY A 552 29.29 -17.75 -31.04
N ILE A 553 29.51 -16.44 -31.17
CA ILE A 553 28.67 -15.56 -32.01
C ILE A 553 28.81 -15.90 -33.50
N ALA A 554 30.03 -16.20 -33.96
CA ALA A 554 30.28 -16.59 -35.35
C ALA A 554 29.59 -17.90 -35.73
N ILE A 555 29.61 -18.90 -34.85
CA ILE A 555 28.96 -20.20 -35.07
C ILE A 555 27.42 -20.06 -35.10
N VAL A 556 26.84 -19.22 -34.22
CA VAL A 556 25.40 -18.96 -34.20
C VAL A 556 24.94 -18.23 -35.47
N GLY A 557 25.74 -17.31 -35.99
CA GLY A 557 25.46 -16.65 -37.28
C GLY A 557 25.41 -17.63 -38.45
N ILE A 558 26.37 -18.55 -38.52
CA ILE A 558 26.43 -19.57 -39.58
C ILE A 558 25.25 -20.56 -39.48
N LEU A 559 24.86 -20.96 -38.27
CA LEU A 559 23.75 -21.88 -38.05
C LEU A 559 22.38 -21.23 -38.35
N ALA A 560 22.20 -19.94 -38.04
CA ALA A 560 20.97 -19.21 -38.36
C ALA A 560 20.75 -19.08 -39.88
N VAL A 561 21.83 -18.85 -40.65
CA VAL A 561 21.78 -18.78 -42.12
C VAL A 561 21.49 -20.16 -42.74
N THR A 562 22.01 -21.23 -42.13
CA THR A 562 21.77 -22.61 -42.58
C THR A 562 20.35 -23.09 -42.25
N ALA A 563 19.79 -22.66 -41.11
CA ALA A 563 18.42 -22.99 -40.69
C ALA A 563 17.34 -22.24 -41.51
N ALA A 564 17.66 -21.05 -42.03
CA ALA A 564 16.77 -20.29 -42.89
C ALA A 564 16.64 -20.88 -44.32
N THR A 565 17.57 -21.74 -44.73
CA THR A 565 17.64 -22.28 -46.10
C THR A 565 17.10 -23.70 -46.26
N VAL A 566 16.90 -24.46 -45.18
CA VAL A 566 16.36 -25.83 -45.26
C VAL A 566 15.19 -25.98 -44.29
N GLY A 567 13.96 -25.94 -44.82
CA GLY A 567 12.73 -26.05 -44.04
C GLY A 567 12.60 -27.40 -43.33
N GLY A 568 12.83 -27.39 -42.01
CA GLY A 568 12.61 -28.56 -41.13
C GLY A 568 13.58 -28.63 -39.94
N ALA A 569 13.61 -27.60 -39.08
CA ALA A 569 14.72 -27.43 -38.12
C ALA A 569 14.43 -27.82 -36.66
N LEU A 570 13.22 -28.22 -36.27
CA LEU A 570 12.92 -28.46 -34.86
C LEU A 570 13.64 -29.69 -34.25
N PRO A 571 13.73 -30.85 -34.94
CA PRO A 571 14.41 -32.03 -34.39
C PRO A 571 15.95 -31.90 -34.41
N ILE A 572 16.50 -31.18 -35.38
CA ILE A 572 17.96 -31.05 -35.57
C ILE A 572 18.54 -30.07 -34.55
N VAL A 573 17.87 -28.95 -34.28
CA VAL A 573 18.33 -27.95 -33.28
C VAL A 573 18.30 -28.52 -31.86
N LEU A 574 17.31 -29.33 -31.53
CA LEU A 574 17.24 -30.03 -30.24
C LEU A 574 18.28 -31.16 -30.13
N GLY A 575 18.54 -31.90 -31.22
CA GLY A 575 19.53 -32.98 -31.26
C GLY A 575 20.98 -32.47 -31.19
N VAL A 576 21.30 -31.36 -31.87
CA VAL A 576 22.64 -30.76 -31.84
C VAL A 576 22.90 -30.08 -30.49
N GLY A 577 21.91 -29.39 -29.92
CA GLY A 577 22.02 -28.77 -28.59
C GLY A 577 22.24 -29.78 -27.46
N THR A 578 21.61 -30.95 -27.54
CA THR A 578 21.81 -32.03 -26.57
C THR A 578 23.14 -32.77 -26.78
N ALA A 579 23.59 -33.00 -28.02
CA ALA A 579 24.87 -33.62 -28.30
C ALA A 579 26.07 -32.76 -27.86
N ILE A 580 26.01 -31.43 -28.08
CA ILE A 580 27.05 -30.48 -27.64
C ILE A 580 27.02 -30.29 -26.11
N GLY A 581 25.83 -30.25 -25.51
CA GLY A 581 25.68 -30.17 -24.05
C GLY A 581 26.21 -31.41 -23.32
N ALA A 582 26.06 -32.59 -23.94
CA ALA A 582 26.57 -33.86 -23.42
C ALA A 582 28.10 -33.99 -23.58
N SER A 583 28.69 -33.54 -24.70
CA SER A 583 30.14 -33.60 -24.91
C SER A 583 30.94 -32.59 -24.08
N LEU A 584 30.30 -31.51 -23.61
CA LEU A 584 30.91 -30.47 -22.77
C LEU A 584 30.51 -30.52 -21.28
N GLY A 585 29.72 -31.52 -20.86
CA GLY A 585 29.37 -31.73 -19.44
C GLY A 585 28.45 -30.67 -18.82
N MET A 586 27.73 -29.87 -19.63
CA MET A 586 26.91 -28.74 -19.17
C MET A 586 25.43 -28.89 -19.52
N GLY A 587 24.81 -29.96 -19.01
CA GLY A 587 23.45 -30.37 -19.41
C GLY A 587 22.31 -29.39 -19.09
N LYS A 588 22.44 -28.48 -18.11
CA LYS A 588 21.36 -27.55 -17.72
C LYS A 588 21.42 -26.17 -18.39
N ILE A 589 22.60 -25.74 -18.83
CA ILE A 589 22.80 -24.40 -19.42
C ILE A 589 22.39 -24.39 -20.90
N ALA A 590 22.60 -25.50 -21.61
CA ALA A 590 22.22 -25.65 -23.02
C ALA A 590 20.68 -25.60 -23.24
N THR A 591 19.89 -26.13 -22.31
CA THR A 591 18.41 -26.07 -22.38
C THR A 591 17.89 -24.64 -22.20
N ILE A 592 18.55 -23.84 -21.36
CA ILE A 592 18.22 -22.43 -21.13
C ILE A 592 18.56 -21.60 -22.37
N ALA A 593 19.71 -21.85 -23.00
CA ALA A 593 20.08 -21.20 -24.27
C ALA A 593 19.09 -21.54 -25.40
N GLY A 594 18.62 -22.79 -25.48
CA GLY A 594 17.58 -23.20 -26.42
C GLY A 594 16.24 -22.49 -26.22
N LEU A 595 15.82 -22.29 -24.96
CA LEU A 595 14.60 -21.54 -24.62
C LEU A 595 14.71 -20.03 -24.93
N ILE A 596 15.90 -19.44 -24.73
CA ILE A 596 16.17 -18.03 -25.09
C ILE A 596 16.17 -17.84 -26.61
N LEU A 597 16.67 -18.80 -27.38
CA LEU A 597 16.60 -18.75 -28.85
C LEU A 597 15.16 -18.86 -29.37
N MET A 598 14.32 -19.64 -28.69
CA MET A 598 12.90 -19.77 -29.01
C MET A 598 12.11 -18.47 -28.76
N SER A 599 12.41 -17.74 -27.68
CA SER A 599 11.74 -16.47 -27.38
C SER A 599 12.12 -15.36 -28.38
N VAL A 600 13.35 -15.34 -28.89
CA VAL A 600 13.76 -14.43 -29.98
C VAL A 600 13.03 -14.77 -31.29
N GLY A 601 12.82 -16.06 -31.60
CA GLY A 601 12.03 -16.49 -32.76
C GLY A 601 10.55 -16.07 -32.70
N CYS A 602 9.93 -16.15 -31.53
CA CYS A 602 8.54 -15.70 -31.33
C CYS A 602 8.37 -14.19 -31.54
N VAL A 603 9.37 -13.39 -31.16
CA VAL A 603 9.37 -11.93 -31.41
C VAL A 603 9.44 -11.62 -32.91
N GLY A 604 10.19 -12.40 -33.69
CA GLY A 604 10.23 -12.27 -35.15
C GLY A 604 8.87 -12.51 -35.83
N ILE A 605 8.11 -13.52 -35.37
CA ILE A 605 6.78 -13.83 -35.90
C ILE A 605 5.77 -12.73 -35.55
N ILE A 606 5.80 -12.21 -34.33
CA ILE A 606 4.94 -11.10 -33.90
C ILE A 606 5.25 -9.83 -34.70
N THR A 607 6.53 -9.56 -34.97
CA THR A 607 6.96 -8.41 -35.77
C THR A 607 6.53 -8.56 -37.24
N GLY A 608 6.56 -9.79 -37.78
CA GLY A 608 6.05 -10.10 -39.12
C GLY A 608 4.53 -9.90 -39.24
N ILE A 609 3.75 -10.31 -38.23
CA ILE A 609 2.29 -10.10 -38.19
C ILE A 609 1.97 -8.60 -38.08
N ALA A 610 2.70 -7.84 -37.27
CA ALA A 610 2.55 -6.39 -37.16
C ALA A 610 2.90 -5.68 -38.49
N GLY A 611 3.94 -6.15 -39.19
CA GLY A 611 4.30 -5.68 -40.53
C GLY A 611 3.20 -5.94 -41.57
N LEU A 612 2.59 -7.13 -41.55
CA LEU A 612 1.48 -7.50 -42.43
C LEU A 612 0.23 -6.64 -42.16
N ILE A 613 -0.11 -6.40 -40.89
CA ILE A 613 -1.20 -5.50 -40.49
C ILE A 613 -0.92 -4.05 -40.94
N GLY A 614 0.32 -3.59 -40.81
CA GLY A 614 0.75 -2.28 -41.30
C GLY A 614 0.72 -2.15 -42.83
N ALA A 615 1.02 -3.22 -43.56
CA ALA A 615 0.91 -3.28 -45.02
C ALA A 615 -0.55 -3.27 -45.50
N ILE A 616 -1.43 -4.00 -44.81
CA ILE A 616 -2.88 -3.98 -45.05
C ILE A 616 -3.43 -2.56 -44.80
N LYS A 617 -3.05 -1.92 -43.68
CA LYS A 617 -3.46 -0.56 -43.34
C LYS A 617 -2.97 0.47 -44.37
N ARG A 618 -1.73 0.35 -44.87
CA ARG A 618 -1.19 1.20 -45.96
C ARG A 618 -1.91 0.98 -47.29
N LYS A 619 -2.29 -0.25 -47.62
CA LYS A 619 -3.06 -0.58 -48.84
C LYS A 619 -4.48 0.02 -48.82
N PHE A 620 -5.04 0.26 -47.63
CA PHE A 620 -6.32 0.96 -47.46
C PHE A 620 -6.19 2.48 -47.29
N SER A 621 -5.07 3.00 -46.78
CA SER A 621 -4.84 4.44 -46.64
C SER A 621 -4.44 5.14 -47.95
N ASN A 622 -3.86 4.42 -48.92
CA ASN A 622 -3.45 4.98 -50.22
C ASN A 622 -4.61 5.26 -51.21
N LYS A 623 -5.86 5.30 -50.77
CA LYS A 623 -7.02 5.69 -51.59
C LYS A 623 -7.55 7.10 -51.35
N LYS A 624 -6.87 7.91 -50.53
CA LYS A 624 -7.15 9.34 -50.37
C LYS A 624 -5.84 10.11 -50.45
N ASN A 625 -5.51 10.57 -51.66
CA ASN A 625 -4.74 11.78 -51.94
C ASN A 625 -4.69 11.95 -53.46
N LEU A 626 -5.69 12.64 -54.01
CA LEU A 626 -5.55 13.39 -55.24
C LEU A 626 -5.83 14.85 -54.88
N ASP A 627 -4.83 15.66 -55.14
CA ASP A 627 -4.73 17.10 -54.92
C ASP A 627 -5.75 17.87 -55.78
N PRO A 628 -6.46 18.90 -55.27
CA PRO A 628 -7.19 19.81 -56.13
C PRO A 628 -6.31 21.03 -56.43
N ALA A 629 -5.73 21.04 -57.63
CA ALA A 629 -5.05 22.20 -58.18
C ALA A 629 -6.06 23.33 -58.54
N SER A 630 -5.64 24.56 -58.31
CA SER A 630 -6.32 25.78 -58.75
C SER A 630 -6.28 25.95 -60.28
N ARG A 631 -7.49 26.05 -60.86
CA ARG A 631 -7.93 26.84 -62.04
C ARG A 631 -7.21 26.65 -63.39
N LEU A 632 -7.94 26.08 -64.36
CA LEU A 632 -8.36 26.82 -65.57
C LEU A 632 -9.57 26.11 -66.23
N ASN A 633 -10.53 26.90 -66.69
CA ASN A 633 -11.75 26.48 -67.40
C ASN A 633 -11.43 26.04 -68.84
N HIS A 634 -11.96 24.90 -69.27
CA HIS A 634 -12.63 24.74 -70.56
C HIS A 634 -13.56 23.51 -70.54
N ASP A 635 -14.57 23.59 -71.40
CA ASP A 635 -15.84 22.88 -71.45
C ASP A 635 -15.81 21.33 -71.57
N ILE A 636 -17.01 20.72 -71.46
CA ILE A 636 -17.44 19.36 -71.91
C ILE A 636 -17.61 18.31 -70.77
N PRO A 637 -18.61 17.37 -70.79
CA PRO A 637 -19.92 17.47 -70.14
C PRO A 637 -20.10 16.48 -68.95
N GLN A 638 -21.19 16.65 -68.21
CA GLN A 638 -21.50 15.84 -67.02
C GLN A 638 -21.76 14.36 -67.32
N ILE A 639 -20.95 13.47 -66.73
CA ILE A 639 -21.31 12.07 -66.49
C ILE A 639 -21.56 11.88 -64.99
N LYS A 640 -22.83 11.68 -64.63
CA LYS A 640 -23.30 11.26 -63.31
C LYS A 640 -22.65 9.93 -62.90
N LYS A 641 -21.85 9.92 -61.83
CA LYS A 641 -21.55 8.70 -61.05
C LYS A 641 -22.26 8.77 -59.70
N ASN A 642 -23.47 8.21 -59.67
CA ASN A 642 -24.15 7.81 -58.44
C ASN A 642 -23.42 6.58 -57.88
N THR A 643 -22.63 6.76 -56.82
CA THR A 643 -22.26 5.65 -55.92
C THR A 643 -23.07 5.84 -54.64
N PRO A 644 -23.92 4.90 -54.22
CA PRO A 644 -24.92 5.17 -53.19
C PRO A 644 -24.29 5.22 -51.79
N GLN A 645 -24.49 6.33 -51.06
CA GLN A 645 -24.19 6.48 -49.63
C GLN A 645 -24.87 5.41 -48.75
N ASN A 646 -25.90 4.72 -49.27
CA ASN A 646 -26.58 3.62 -48.58
C ASN A 646 -25.69 2.40 -48.30
N THR A 647 -24.64 2.14 -49.08
CA THR A 647 -23.84 0.91 -48.90
C THR A 647 -22.96 0.98 -47.65
N HIS A 648 -22.40 2.15 -47.32
CA HIS A 648 -21.58 2.32 -46.11
C HIS A 648 -22.42 2.34 -44.82
N GLN A 649 -23.63 2.92 -44.88
CA GLN A 649 -24.57 2.90 -43.76
C GLN A 649 -25.05 1.47 -43.48
N SER A 650 -25.44 0.73 -44.52
CA SER A 650 -25.87 -0.67 -44.41
C SER A 650 -24.76 -1.59 -43.90
N ILE A 651 -23.50 -1.40 -44.30
CA ILE A 651 -22.37 -2.16 -43.76
C ILE A 651 -22.14 -1.87 -42.27
N ARG A 652 -22.22 -0.59 -41.84
CA ARG A 652 -22.07 -0.24 -40.42
C ARG A 652 -23.19 -0.81 -39.55
N THR A 653 -24.44 -0.71 -40.01
CA THR A 653 -25.59 -1.29 -39.31
C THR A 653 -25.50 -2.81 -39.25
N CYS A 654 -25.07 -3.46 -40.34
CA CYS A 654 -24.85 -4.91 -40.36
C CYS A 654 -23.74 -5.34 -39.38
N LEU A 655 -22.60 -4.63 -39.34
CA LEU A 655 -21.51 -4.92 -38.40
C LEU A 655 -21.90 -4.66 -36.94
N SER A 656 -22.69 -3.62 -36.67
CA SER A 656 -23.24 -3.35 -35.33
C SER A 656 -24.19 -4.45 -34.87
N ASN A 657 -25.10 -4.89 -35.75
CA ASN A 657 -26.03 -5.97 -35.46
C ASN A 657 -25.30 -7.30 -35.27
N LEU A 658 -24.29 -7.59 -36.09
CA LEU A 658 -23.46 -8.78 -35.94
C LEU A 658 -22.69 -8.78 -34.61
N LYS A 659 -22.11 -7.64 -34.22
CA LYS A 659 -21.43 -7.49 -32.93
C LYS A 659 -22.40 -7.72 -31.76
N ASN A 660 -23.59 -7.14 -31.82
CA ASN A 660 -24.61 -7.32 -30.77
C ASN A 660 -25.10 -8.78 -30.69
N THR A 661 -25.31 -9.45 -31.83
CA THR A 661 -25.69 -10.87 -31.88
C THR A 661 -24.58 -11.76 -31.33
N ILE A 662 -23.31 -11.49 -31.67
CA ILE A 662 -22.15 -12.23 -31.12
C ILE A 662 -22.05 -11.99 -29.61
N THR A 663 -22.20 -10.77 -29.12
CA THR A 663 -22.17 -10.48 -27.68
C THR A 663 -23.31 -11.17 -26.94
N LEU A 664 -24.54 -11.16 -27.48
CA LEU A 664 -25.69 -11.85 -26.89
C LEU A 664 -25.49 -13.37 -26.88
N TYR A 665 -24.96 -13.95 -27.96
CA TYR A 665 -24.70 -15.38 -28.05
C TYR A 665 -23.57 -15.84 -27.12
N THR A 666 -22.47 -15.08 -27.06
CA THR A 666 -21.35 -15.35 -26.15
C THR A 666 -21.77 -15.21 -24.69
N ASN A 667 -22.55 -14.18 -24.34
CA ASN A 667 -23.04 -14.01 -22.97
C ASN A 667 -24.02 -15.12 -22.56
N LYS A 668 -24.91 -15.54 -23.46
CA LYS A 668 -25.86 -16.64 -23.18
C LYS A 668 -25.13 -17.96 -22.93
N ASN A 669 -24.15 -18.30 -23.77
CA ASN A 669 -23.34 -19.51 -23.60
C ASN A 669 -22.45 -19.45 -22.35
N HIS A 670 -21.92 -18.27 -22.02
CA HIS A 670 -21.11 -18.08 -20.81
C HIS A 670 -21.95 -18.25 -19.53
N VAL A 671 -23.16 -17.67 -19.48
CA VAL A 671 -24.06 -17.83 -18.34
C VAL A 671 -24.48 -19.29 -18.17
N GLN A 672 -24.86 -19.97 -19.25
CA GLN A 672 -25.25 -21.38 -19.19
C GLN A 672 -24.09 -22.28 -18.73
N LEU A 673 -22.88 -22.07 -19.26
CA LEU A 673 -21.69 -22.82 -18.83
C LEU A 673 -21.31 -22.53 -17.37
N GLN A 674 -21.49 -21.29 -16.92
CA GLN A 674 -21.25 -20.91 -15.53
C GLN A 674 -22.25 -21.60 -14.58
N GLU A 675 -23.53 -21.65 -14.94
CA GLU A 675 -24.55 -22.37 -14.16
C GLU A 675 -24.27 -23.87 -14.08
N GLU A 676 -23.89 -24.50 -15.19
CA GLU A 676 -23.50 -25.93 -15.22
C GLU A 676 -22.28 -26.20 -14.33
N ASN A 677 -21.29 -25.31 -14.36
CA ASN A 677 -20.10 -25.40 -13.50
C ASN A 677 -20.46 -25.26 -12.01
N ILE A 678 -21.36 -24.34 -11.67
CA ILE A 678 -21.82 -24.12 -10.29
C ILE A 678 -22.56 -25.36 -9.79
N GLU A 679 -23.48 -25.92 -10.57
CA GLU A 679 -24.22 -27.13 -10.19
C GLU A 679 -23.29 -28.35 -10.05
N THR A 680 -22.27 -28.45 -10.90
CA THR A 680 -21.23 -29.49 -10.78
C THR A 680 -20.43 -29.36 -9.47
N VAL A 681 -19.98 -28.15 -9.15
CA VAL A 681 -19.23 -27.88 -7.90
C VAL A 681 -20.11 -28.07 -6.68
N LEU A 682 -21.38 -27.69 -6.75
CA LEU A 682 -22.31 -27.87 -5.65
C LEU A 682 -22.53 -29.35 -5.33
N ARG A 683 -22.75 -30.18 -6.35
CA ARG A 683 -22.87 -31.64 -6.17
C ARG A 683 -21.62 -32.21 -5.52
N PHE A 684 -20.44 -31.79 -5.99
CA PHE A 684 -19.17 -32.17 -5.39
C PHE A 684 -19.05 -31.76 -3.91
N LEU A 685 -19.43 -30.52 -3.56
CA LEU A 685 -19.41 -30.05 -2.17
C LEU A 685 -20.41 -30.83 -1.30
N LYS A 686 -21.58 -31.22 -1.82
CA LYS A 686 -22.53 -32.07 -1.09
C LYS A 686 -21.95 -33.46 -0.84
N ASP A 687 -21.40 -34.09 -1.88
CA ASP A 687 -20.81 -35.43 -1.81
C ASP A 687 -19.58 -35.48 -0.90
N LYS A 688 -18.84 -34.36 -0.81
CA LYS A 688 -17.60 -34.22 -0.05
C LYS A 688 -17.71 -33.29 1.16
N LEU A 689 -18.92 -33.05 1.64
CA LEU A 689 -19.19 -32.03 2.65
C LEU A 689 -18.37 -32.23 3.92
N ASP A 690 -18.29 -33.47 4.43
CA ASP A 690 -17.50 -33.81 5.61
C ASP A 690 -16.05 -33.35 5.50
N PHE A 691 -15.42 -33.48 4.33
CA PHE A 691 -14.03 -33.07 4.11
C PHE A 691 -13.88 -31.54 4.16
N PHE A 692 -14.75 -30.80 3.47
CA PHE A 692 -14.69 -29.33 3.43
C PHE A 692 -15.18 -28.67 4.73
N ALA A 693 -16.04 -29.35 5.50
CA ALA A 693 -16.54 -28.91 6.79
C ALA A 693 -15.58 -29.20 7.95
N ALA A 694 -14.75 -30.24 7.84
CA ALA A 694 -13.91 -30.71 8.94
C ALA A 694 -12.94 -29.67 9.54
N PRO A 695 -12.29 -28.78 8.75
CA PRO A 695 -11.44 -27.73 9.30
C PRO A 695 -12.15 -26.78 10.28
N PHE A 696 -13.47 -26.62 10.15
CA PHE A 696 -14.27 -25.67 10.91
C PHE A 696 -14.96 -26.30 12.14
N ARG A 697 -14.97 -27.63 12.24
CA ARG A 697 -15.71 -28.38 13.28
C ARG A 697 -14.87 -28.83 14.47
N LEU A 698 -13.61 -28.42 14.55
CA LEU A 698 -12.66 -28.92 15.57
C LEU A 698 -12.66 -30.45 15.66
N ASN A 699 -12.65 -31.12 14.50
CA ASN A 699 -12.66 -32.57 14.44
C ASN A 699 -11.23 -33.10 14.64
N ASP A 700 -10.95 -33.68 15.81
CA ASP A 700 -9.62 -34.20 16.18
C ASP A 700 -9.09 -35.27 15.22
N ASP A 701 -9.98 -36.11 14.67
CA ASP A 701 -9.60 -37.13 13.68
C ASP A 701 -9.09 -36.49 12.39
N PHE A 702 -9.78 -35.45 11.91
CA PHE A 702 -9.36 -34.73 10.73
C PHE A 702 -8.08 -33.94 10.97
N GLN A 703 -7.91 -33.29 12.12
CA GLN A 703 -6.67 -32.57 12.44
C GLN A 703 -5.46 -33.52 12.50
N SER A 704 -5.60 -34.66 13.17
CA SER A 704 -4.56 -35.69 13.23
C SER A 704 -4.22 -36.24 11.84
N TRP A 705 -5.25 -36.52 11.03
CA TRP A 705 -5.06 -36.98 9.65
C TRP A 705 -4.43 -35.90 8.76
N ALA A 706 -4.83 -34.65 8.92
CA ALA A 706 -4.35 -33.53 8.13
C ALA A 706 -2.86 -33.24 8.39
N GLU A 707 -2.39 -33.39 9.64
CA GLU A 707 -0.97 -33.23 9.95
C GLU A 707 -0.12 -34.36 9.32
N GLN A 708 -0.61 -35.60 9.32
CA GLN A 708 0.04 -36.73 8.63
C GLN A 708 0.09 -36.54 7.11
N ASN A 709 -0.86 -35.80 6.54
CA ASN A 709 -1.02 -35.58 5.10
C ASN A 709 -0.69 -34.14 4.65
N LYS A 710 -0.05 -33.34 5.51
CA LYS A 710 0.16 -31.90 5.34
C LYS A 710 0.77 -31.50 4.01
N LYS A 711 1.77 -32.26 3.54
CA LYS A 711 2.46 -31.98 2.26
C LYS A 711 1.50 -32.08 1.06
N ALA A 712 0.58 -33.04 1.07
CA ALA A 712 -0.40 -33.23 0.02
C ALA A 712 -1.59 -32.25 0.12
N LEU A 713 -1.95 -31.83 1.34
CA LEU A 713 -3.02 -30.86 1.57
C LEU A 713 -2.61 -29.40 1.29
N LEU A 714 -1.32 -29.07 1.44
CA LEU A 714 -0.84 -27.69 1.34
C LEU A 714 -1.19 -27.01 -0.01
N PRO A 715 -1.03 -27.66 -1.19
CA PRO A 715 -1.43 -27.06 -2.46
C PRO A 715 -2.93 -26.75 -2.54
N LEU A 716 -3.77 -27.67 -2.04
CA LEU A 716 -5.23 -27.53 -2.02
C LEU A 716 -5.66 -26.35 -1.12
N SER A 717 -5.10 -26.30 0.10
CA SER A 717 -5.33 -25.22 1.05
C SER A 717 -4.87 -23.86 0.50
N LYS A 718 -3.70 -23.80 -0.14
CA LYS A 718 -3.18 -22.57 -0.73
C LYS A 718 -4.09 -22.05 -1.86
N LYS A 719 -4.54 -22.92 -2.77
CA LYS A 719 -5.47 -22.53 -3.83
C LYS A 719 -6.81 -22.06 -3.28
N LEU A 720 -7.36 -22.79 -2.29
CA LEU A 720 -8.62 -22.39 -1.66
C LEU A 720 -8.51 -21.03 -0.94
N LYS A 721 -7.38 -20.78 -0.27
CA LYS A 721 -7.11 -19.50 0.39
C LYS A 721 -6.95 -18.36 -0.61
N LEU A 722 -6.38 -18.61 -1.78
CA LEU A 722 -6.32 -17.61 -2.87
C LEU A 722 -7.72 -17.28 -3.40
N ALA A 723 -8.57 -18.30 -3.61
CA ALA A 723 -9.95 -18.12 -4.03
C ALA A 723 -10.88 -17.51 -2.96
N LEU A 724 -10.43 -17.53 -1.70
CA LEU A 724 -11.11 -16.94 -0.53
C LEU A 724 -10.15 -15.97 0.18
N PRO A 725 -9.72 -14.86 -0.46
CA PRO A 725 -8.59 -14.07 0.02
C PRO A 725 -8.89 -13.32 1.33
N LEU A 726 -10.17 -13.06 1.60
CA LEU A 726 -10.63 -12.26 2.73
C LEU A 726 -11.26 -13.11 3.81
N LEU A 727 -10.99 -12.75 5.07
CA LEU A 727 -11.51 -13.46 6.24
C LEU A 727 -13.05 -13.53 6.22
N TYR A 728 -13.74 -12.48 5.81
CA TYR A 728 -15.21 -12.51 5.77
C TYR A 728 -15.75 -13.44 4.66
N ILE A 729 -15.04 -13.59 3.53
CA ILE A 729 -15.43 -14.53 2.47
C ILE A 729 -15.19 -15.96 2.96
N GLN A 730 -14.08 -16.20 3.66
CA GLN A 730 -13.83 -17.49 4.33
C GLN A 730 -14.93 -17.82 5.35
N GLN A 731 -15.33 -16.85 6.18
CA GLN A 731 -16.45 -17.00 7.12
C GLN A 731 -17.79 -17.22 6.41
N ASN A 732 -18.02 -16.59 5.26
CA ASN A 732 -19.24 -16.82 4.48
C ASN A 732 -19.23 -18.21 3.84
N PHE A 733 -18.08 -18.69 3.36
CA PHE A 733 -17.91 -20.06 2.88
C PHE A 733 -18.16 -21.07 4.00
N GLU A 734 -17.55 -20.86 5.18
CA GLU A 734 -17.80 -21.65 6.39
C GLU A 734 -19.29 -21.67 6.77
N LYS A 735 -19.93 -20.50 6.90
CA LYS A 735 -21.36 -20.38 7.21
C LYS A 735 -22.24 -21.07 6.18
N ALA A 736 -21.92 -20.93 4.89
CA ALA A 736 -22.66 -21.58 3.81
C ALA A 736 -22.51 -23.11 3.85
N LEU A 737 -21.38 -23.64 4.35
CA LEU A 737 -21.17 -25.07 4.50
C LEU A 737 -21.82 -25.64 5.78
N ILE A 738 -21.57 -25.03 6.94
CA ILE A 738 -21.89 -25.61 8.26
C ILE A 738 -22.77 -24.75 9.16
N GLY A 739 -23.14 -23.53 8.73
CA GLY A 739 -24.00 -22.64 9.50
C GLY A 739 -23.28 -21.81 10.56
N ARG A 740 -24.00 -20.90 11.22
CA ARG A 740 -23.48 -20.10 12.35
C ARG A 740 -23.45 -20.88 13.67
N HIS A 741 -24.26 -21.91 13.77
CA HIS A 741 -24.40 -22.79 14.91
C HIS A 741 -24.84 -24.18 14.43
N PRO A 742 -24.66 -25.25 15.22
CA PRO A 742 -24.89 -26.64 14.78
C PRO A 742 -26.26 -26.93 14.14
N ASN A 743 -27.29 -26.15 14.52
CA ASN A 743 -28.68 -26.31 14.05
C ASN A 743 -29.12 -25.23 13.04
N ASP A 744 -28.20 -24.56 12.35
CA ASP A 744 -28.55 -23.49 11.40
C ASP A 744 -29.20 -24.10 10.14
N PRO A 745 -30.48 -23.81 9.85
CA PRO A 745 -31.16 -24.37 8.68
C PRO A 745 -30.68 -23.77 7.36
N ASN A 746 -29.88 -22.69 7.39
CA ASN A 746 -29.43 -21.96 6.21
C ASN A 746 -28.01 -22.34 5.79
N CYS A 747 -27.69 -23.63 5.81
CA CYS A 747 -26.39 -24.12 5.36
C CYS A 747 -26.50 -25.45 4.61
N LEU A 748 -25.43 -25.78 3.86
CA LEU A 748 -25.37 -26.98 3.04
C LEU A 748 -25.48 -28.26 3.89
N HIS A 749 -24.96 -28.24 5.12
CA HIS A 749 -25.10 -29.35 6.06
C HIS A 749 -26.54 -29.63 6.48
N ALA A 750 -27.37 -28.60 6.57
CA ALA A 750 -28.81 -28.74 6.81
C ALA A 750 -29.61 -29.07 5.53
N GLY A 751 -28.92 -29.26 4.39
CA GLY A 751 -29.54 -29.51 3.09
C GLY A 751 -29.96 -28.26 2.33
N ASN A 752 -29.68 -27.06 2.85
CA ASN A 752 -30.01 -25.80 2.19
C ASN A 752 -28.86 -25.34 1.29
N GLU A 753 -29.13 -25.25 -0.01
CA GLU A 753 -28.13 -24.92 -1.03
C GLU A 753 -28.01 -23.41 -1.32
N GLU A 754 -28.94 -22.58 -0.85
CA GLU A 754 -29.09 -21.20 -1.33
C GLU A 754 -27.87 -20.34 -1.04
N GLU A 755 -27.34 -20.38 0.19
CA GLU A 755 -26.19 -19.56 0.59
C GLU A 755 -24.91 -19.98 -0.14
N ILE A 756 -24.70 -21.29 -0.34
CA ILE A 756 -23.53 -21.77 -1.08
C ILE A 756 -23.67 -21.50 -2.59
N LYS A 757 -24.87 -21.65 -3.17
CA LYS A 757 -25.14 -21.29 -4.57
C LYS A 757 -24.90 -19.80 -4.81
N LYS A 758 -25.39 -18.95 -3.91
CA LYS A 758 -25.18 -17.49 -3.95
C LYS A 758 -23.70 -17.15 -3.89
N LEU A 759 -22.94 -17.80 -3.00
CA LEU A 759 -21.50 -17.59 -2.90
C LEU A 759 -20.76 -18.05 -4.17
N LEU A 760 -21.10 -19.20 -4.74
CA LEU A 760 -20.49 -19.72 -5.98
C LEU A 760 -20.84 -18.86 -7.20
N LYS A 761 -22.07 -18.34 -7.29
CA LYS A 761 -22.46 -17.38 -8.34
C LYS A 761 -21.63 -16.10 -8.30
N ASN A 762 -21.27 -15.65 -7.10
CA ASN A 762 -20.52 -14.42 -6.87
C ASN A 762 -18.99 -14.62 -6.88
N ASN A 763 -18.48 -15.84 -7.00
CA ASN A 763 -17.04 -16.13 -6.94
C ASN A 763 -16.63 -17.22 -7.94
N SER A 764 -16.32 -16.80 -9.18
CA SER A 764 -15.91 -17.71 -10.28
C SER A 764 -14.54 -18.36 -10.05
N GLU A 765 -13.64 -17.70 -9.30
CA GLU A 765 -12.33 -18.26 -8.92
C GLU A 765 -12.50 -19.42 -7.94
N LEU A 766 -13.45 -19.32 -7.00
CA LEU A 766 -13.83 -20.40 -6.11
C LEU A 766 -14.40 -21.59 -6.88
N VAL A 767 -15.30 -21.35 -7.85
CA VAL A 767 -15.82 -22.41 -8.73
C VAL A 767 -14.68 -23.11 -9.47
N THR A 768 -13.79 -22.35 -10.09
CA THR A 768 -12.63 -22.89 -10.83
C THR A 768 -11.71 -23.69 -9.91
N THR A 769 -11.40 -23.15 -8.74
CA THR A 769 -10.55 -23.80 -7.72
C THR A 769 -11.17 -25.11 -7.25
N LEU A 770 -12.45 -25.11 -6.90
CA LEU A 770 -13.15 -26.33 -6.47
C LEU A 770 -13.24 -27.38 -7.58
N LYS A 771 -13.40 -26.98 -8.85
CA LYS A 771 -13.28 -27.91 -9.98
C LYS A 771 -11.90 -28.56 -10.05
N THR A 772 -10.82 -27.83 -9.78
CA THR A 772 -9.48 -28.44 -9.72
C THR A 772 -9.35 -29.43 -8.56
N HIS A 773 -10.06 -29.20 -7.45
CA HIS A 773 -10.06 -30.09 -6.30
C HIS A 773 -10.84 -31.39 -6.53
N MET A 774 -11.81 -31.41 -7.46
CA MET A 774 -12.62 -32.60 -7.75
C MET A 774 -11.78 -33.84 -8.12
N ASN A 775 -10.61 -33.62 -8.71
CA ASN A 775 -9.70 -34.68 -9.16
C ASN A 775 -8.50 -34.87 -8.23
N ASP A 776 -8.47 -34.22 -7.07
CA ASP A 776 -7.32 -34.32 -6.16
C ASP A 776 -7.36 -35.65 -5.38
N PRO A 777 -6.33 -36.51 -5.51
CA PRO A 777 -6.30 -37.81 -4.86
C PRO A 777 -6.33 -37.72 -3.33
N ILE A 778 -5.96 -36.58 -2.74
CA ILE A 778 -5.95 -36.44 -1.28
C ILE A 778 -7.35 -36.50 -0.67
N ILE A 779 -8.36 -36.03 -1.43
CA ILE A 779 -9.76 -36.08 -1.00
C ILE A 779 -10.24 -37.53 -1.02
N ALA A 780 -9.93 -38.30 -2.06
CA ALA A 780 -10.26 -39.72 -2.11
C ALA A 780 -9.58 -40.51 -0.98
N LYS A 781 -8.30 -40.20 -0.71
CA LYS A 781 -7.54 -40.80 0.39
C LYS A 781 -8.19 -40.59 1.75
N TRP A 782 -8.72 -39.39 2.04
CA TRP A 782 -9.46 -39.13 3.30
C TRP A 782 -10.60 -40.13 3.51
N TYR A 783 -11.42 -40.36 2.47
CA TYR A 783 -12.56 -41.28 2.58
C TYR A 783 -12.12 -42.74 2.68
N GLN A 784 -11.05 -43.13 1.99
CA GLN A 784 -10.46 -44.48 2.12
C GLN A 784 -9.96 -44.72 3.54
N ASP A 785 -9.15 -43.80 4.07
CA ASP A 785 -8.59 -43.91 5.43
C ASP A 785 -9.71 -43.93 6.49
N LYS A 786 -10.78 -43.14 6.30
CA LYS A 786 -11.97 -43.12 7.19
C LYS A 786 -12.74 -44.46 7.15
N MET A 787 -12.84 -45.09 5.97
CA MET A 787 -13.46 -46.42 5.84
C MET A 787 -12.60 -47.52 6.46
N THR A 788 -11.28 -47.49 6.26
CA THR A 788 -10.35 -48.44 6.88
C THR A 788 -10.43 -48.37 8.40
N LYS A 789 -10.39 -47.17 9.00
CA LYS A 789 -10.56 -47.00 10.44
C LYS A 789 -11.88 -47.57 10.97
N LYS A 790 -12.99 -47.37 10.24
CA LYS A 790 -14.29 -47.95 10.62
C LYS A 790 -14.28 -49.48 10.55
N LEU A 791 -13.67 -50.04 9.52
CA LEU A 791 -13.56 -51.49 9.35
C LEU A 791 -12.69 -52.09 10.45
N ASP A 792 -11.54 -51.48 10.77
CA ASP A 792 -10.65 -51.91 11.84
C ASP A 792 -11.38 -51.91 13.19
N HIS A 793 -12.15 -50.84 13.49
CA HIS A 793 -12.97 -50.76 14.70
C HIS A 793 -14.03 -51.88 14.76
N CYS A 794 -14.72 -52.16 13.66
CA CYS A 794 -15.68 -53.28 13.60
C CYS A 794 -14.99 -54.64 13.79
N ILE A 795 -13.79 -54.84 13.24
CA ILE A 795 -13.01 -56.08 13.41
C ILE A 795 -12.58 -56.24 14.89
N GLU A 796 -12.11 -55.17 15.52
CA GLU A 796 -11.76 -55.17 16.95
C GLU A 796 -12.97 -55.49 17.83
N GLU A 797 -14.14 -54.92 17.53
CA GLU A 797 -15.39 -55.19 18.25
C GLU A 797 -15.82 -56.66 18.09
N ILE A 798 -15.75 -57.21 16.87
CA ILE A 798 -16.04 -58.62 16.61
C ILE A 798 -15.06 -59.53 17.38
N ASN A 799 -13.76 -59.23 17.35
CA ASN A 799 -12.74 -60.00 18.07
C ASN A 799 -12.93 -59.92 19.59
N GLY A 800 -13.30 -58.75 20.12
CA GLY A 800 -13.65 -58.57 21.52
C GLY A 800 -14.86 -59.43 21.92
N ASN A 801 -15.90 -59.45 21.09
CA ASN A 801 -17.08 -60.27 21.30
C ASN A 801 -16.76 -61.77 21.23
N ILE A 802 -15.95 -62.22 20.27
CA ILE A 802 -15.50 -63.63 20.16
C ILE A 802 -14.70 -64.03 21.40
N THR A 803 -13.81 -63.17 21.89
CA THR A 803 -13.00 -63.41 23.09
C THR A 803 -13.90 -63.51 24.33
N SER A 804 -14.88 -62.62 24.47
CA SER A 804 -15.86 -62.65 25.57
C SER A 804 -16.71 -63.92 25.56
N ILE A 805 -17.15 -64.37 24.39
CA ILE A 805 -17.92 -65.62 24.24
C ILE A 805 -17.05 -66.83 24.58
N SER A 806 -15.79 -66.84 24.13
CA SER A 806 -14.84 -67.91 24.43
C SER A 806 -14.51 -68.01 25.92
N ALA A 807 -14.50 -66.87 26.64
CA ALA A 807 -14.29 -66.85 28.09
C ALA A 807 -15.53 -67.26 28.91
N LYS A 808 -16.73 -67.21 28.32
CA LYS A 808 -18.00 -67.61 28.96
C LYS A 808 -18.34 -69.09 28.75
N ARG A 809 -17.79 -69.72 27.72
CA ARG A 809 -17.84 -71.17 27.50
C ARG A 809 -16.73 -71.83 28.28
#